data_AF-A0A3N7GBC9-F1
#
_entry.id   AF-A0A3N7GBC9-F1
#
_cell.length_a   1.000
_cell.length_b   1.000
_cell.length_c   1.000
_cell.angle_alpha   90.00
_cell.angle_beta   90.00
_cell.angle_gamma   90.00
#
_symmetry.space_group_name_H-M   'P 1'
#
loop_
_entity.id
_entity.type
_entity.pdbx_description
1 polymer ?
#
loop_
_entity_poly.entity_id
_entity_poly.type
_entity_poly.pdbx_seq_one_letter_code
_entity_poly.pdbx_strand_id
1 'polypeptide(L)'
;MPPRPNPPQNALRLHRELDRIWGRPPGLRGFLSSVNHSELGLRFMIAAFVFFAVAGMLAMLIRTQLATPGGAFLDTAHYNQIFTMHGSIMMFLFAIPMLEGLGMYLLPKMLGARDLAFPRLSAFGWWCYLFGGAIILLALLAGVAPDGGWFMYTPLSSKTYSPGINADVWLLGITFVEVSAVAAAVEIIVTVLRMRAPGMRLTDMPLMAWYMLGTAAMMLVGFPPLILGSVLLEIERAFGWPFFDVARGGDPLLWQHLFWLFGHPEVYIIFLPAAGAISTILPVMCRTRIMGYGAIVAAVLGLVFLSFGLWVHHMFAVGIPHMALAFFSAASALVAVPTAVQIFAWIGTMWQGRPQMRLPMLHLMGFFSTFVMGGLTGVMLAIVPFNWQAHDTAFVTAHLHYVLIGGFVFPMMAAAVYWLPLFSGCARVKGVGEAAFWLILTGFHGTFLIMHLTGLLGMPRRIDAYPDNPEWILPNLVSSLFGFVMAMGFALFLLDLLLQVVFGSRARRDPWEAGTLEWAMPMPAPSYNIASLPLPGQTAPDLARGEGMLPGAPRDRRETLVVEALGGAPRHVAVLPGNTLLPVVTAAVIGGFVLLMLFGFYRPAAVALAAIALTAWQWQGFMGCRRDAGPVEVSPGLRLPPNWAVEDGLARTGLVCLLIANGTLFACFLFAVGFLSVIAPNWPAPESGPGAARAAIPAGVLLLSLLAASALARLSLARGASAALLALGAALAAAGLLAAGLDDPTRHARDALRAAGLGYVVLHVGIALMLALLCLVQRRDGRIAPGRVSAWPVWRIWQDYTLATTAVLTGLVAAQEVLS
;
A
#
# COMPACT_ATOMS: atom_id res chain seq x y z
N MET A 1 31.32 4.93 22.60
CA MET A 1 31.64 6.38 22.53
C MET A 1 30.65 7.02 21.56
N PRO A 2 29.99 8.14 21.90
CA PRO A 2 29.12 8.83 20.95
C PRO A 2 29.93 9.27 19.71
N PRO A 3 29.37 9.18 18.49
CA PRO A 3 30.05 9.58 17.28
C PRO A 3 30.41 11.08 17.33
N ARG A 4 31.64 11.41 16.91
CA ARG A 4 32.10 12.80 16.82
C ARG A 4 31.66 13.42 15.49
N PRO A 5 31.35 14.73 15.44
CA PRO A 5 31.12 15.43 14.18
C PRO A 5 32.31 15.29 13.22
N ASN A 6 32.03 15.22 11.92
CA ASN A 6 33.08 15.32 10.90
C ASN A 6 33.60 16.76 10.81
N PRO A 7 34.85 16.97 10.37
CA PRO A 7 35.36 18.33 10.17
C PRO A 7 34.58 19.05 9.07
N PRO A 8 34.38 20.38 9.19
CA PRO A 8 33.65 21.16 8.20
C PRO A 8 34.34 21.12 6.84
N GLN A 9 33.54 20.94 5.79
CA GLN A 9 33.97 20.92 4.40
C GLN A 9 33.43 22.14 3.63
N ASN A 10 33.95 22.38 2.44
CA ASN A 10 33.38 23.40 1.54
C ASN A 10 32.00 22.94 1.05
N ALA A 11 30.95 23.60 1.53
CA ALA A 11 29.57 23.26 1.21
C ALA A 11 29.31 23.20 -0.30
N LEU A 12 29.75 24.19 -1.08
CA LEU A 12 29.53 24.20 -2.54
C LEU A 12 30.14 22.99 -3.24
N ARG A 13 31.36 22.59 -2.85
CA ARG A 13 32.01 21.39 -3.38
C ARG A 13 31.23 20.12 -3.01
N LEU A 14 30.85 20.01 -1.74
CA LEU A 14 30.11 18.87 -1.19
C LEU A 14 28.76 18.68 -1.90
N HIS A 15 27.98 19.76 -2.03
CA HIS A 15 26.68 19.73 -2.68
C HIS A 15 26.79 19.38 -4.18
N ARG A 16 27.81 19.90 -4.90
CA ARG A 16 28.07 19.52 -6.32
C ARG A 16 28.42 18.05 -6.50
N GLU A 17 29.22 17.49 -5.59
CA GLU A 17 29.57 16.07 -5.60
C GLU A 17 28.32 15.20 -5.43
N LEU A 18 27.49 15.54 -4.45
CA LEU A 18 26.25 14.82 -4.18
C LEU A 18 25.24 14.95 -5.34
N ASP A 19 25.08 16.14 -5.92
CA ASP A 19 24.18 16.33 -7.08
C ASP A 19 24.61 15.48 -8.28
N ARG A 20 25.91 15.33 -8.53
CA ARG A 20 26.42 14.45 -9.60
C ARG A 20 26.00 12.99 -9.41
N ILE A 21 25.98 12.51 -8.17
CA ILE A 21 25.79 11.10 -7.82
C ILE A 21 24.31 10.74 -7.63
N TRP A 22 23.55 11.64 -7.02
CA TRP A 22 22.14 11.46 -6.69
C TRP A 22 21.19 12.00 -7.75
N GLY A 23 21.68 12.92 -8.60
CA GLY A 23 20.94 13.45 -9.73
C GLY A 23 20.55 12.41 -10.77
N ARG A 24 19.58 12.78 -11.59
CA ARG A 24 19.19 12.02 -12.78
C ARG A 24 19.79 12.60 -14.06
N PRO A 25 19.99 11.77 -15.10
CA PRO A 25 20.24 12.28 -16.44
C PRO A 25 19.12 13.25 -16.88
N PRO A 26 19.41 14.23 -17.75
CA PRO A 26 18.37 15.08 -18.32
C PRO A 26 17.47 14.32 -19.31
N GLY A 27 16.31 14.91 -19.62
CA GLY A 27 15.39 14.45 -20.66
C GLY A 27 14.60 13.18 -20.34
N LEU A 28 14.01 12.59 -21.37
CA LEU A 28 13.11 11.43 -21.28
C LEU A 28 13.80 10.20 -20.67
N ARG A 29 15.08 9.97 -21.03
CA ARG A 29 15.87 8.87 -20.44
C ARG A 29 15.96 9.00 -18.92
N GLY A 30 16.19 10.21 -18.41
CA GLY A 30 16.19 10.47 -16.98
C GLY A 30 14.83 10.26 -16.34
N PHE A 31 13.76 10.70 -17.02
CA PHE A 31 12.39 10.47 -16.55
C PHE A 31 12.08 8.97 -16.40
N LEU A 32 12.37 8.17 -17.42
CA LEU A 32 12.09 6.73 -17.41
C LEU A 32 12.99 5.91 -16.47
N SER A 33 14.21 6.37 -16.24
CA SER A 33 15.21 5.62 -15.44
C SER A 33 15.35 6.09 -13.99
N SER A 34 14.68 7.16 -13.59
CA SER A 34 14.79 7.72 -12.24
C SER A 34 14.30 6.75 -11.17
N VAL A 35 15.06 6.68 -10.07
CA VAL A 35 14.72 5.91 -8.87
C VAL A 35 14.65 6.78 -7.62
N ASN A 36 14.79 8.10 -7.76
CA ASN A 36 14.86 9.02 -6.62
C ASN A 36 13.50 9.15 -5.93
N HIS A 37 13.43 8.95 -4.61
CA HIS A 37 12.17 9.01 -3.86
C HIS A 37 11.43 10.36 -3.96
N SER A 38 12.14 11.49 -4.11
CA SER A 38 11.49 12.79 -4.20
C SER A 38 10.76 12.94 -5.54
N GLU A 39 11.41 12.50 -6.63
CA GLU A 39 10.77 12.52 -7.95
C GLU A 39 9.62 11.51 -8.02
N LEU A 40 9.81 10.30 -7.52
CA LEU A 40 8.76 9.28 -7.52
C LEU A 40 7.58 9.71 -6.64
N GLY A 41 7.84 10.23 -5.43
CA GLY A 41 6.80 10.73 -4.55
C GLY A 41 5.96 11.83 -5.19
N LEU A 42 6.60 12.77 -5.90
CA LEU A 42 5.89 13.80 -6.67
C LEU A 42 5.08 13.21 -7.82
N ARG A 43 5.60 12.21 -8.55
CA ARG A 43 4.84 11.53 -9.62
C ARG A 43 3.59 10.85 -9.09
N PHE A 44 3.72 10.12 -7.98
CA PHE A 44 2.59 9.50 -7.28
C PHE A 44 1.52 10.52 -6.92
N MET A 45 1.90 11.61 -6.23
CA MET A 45 0.95 12.66 -5.84
C MET A 45 0.30 13.33 -7.06
N ILE A 46 1.05 13.64 -8.11
CA ILE A 46 0.51 14.28 -9.33
C ILE A 46 -0.49 13.35 -10.02
N ALA A 47 -0.14 12.08 -10.23
CA ALA A 47 -1.07 11.12 -10.84
C ALA A 47 -2.31 10.90 -9.97
N ALA A 48 -2.16 10.76 -8.65
CA ALA A 48 -3.27 10.65 -7.72
C ALA A 48 -4.21 11.87 -7.81
N PHE A 49 -3.67 13.10 -7.93
CA PHE A 49 -4.49 14.29 -8.17
C PHE A 49 -5.23 14.27 -9.51
N VAL A 50 -4.63 13.74 -10.58
CA VAL A 50 -5.30 13.55 -11.87
C VAL A 50 -6.46 12.56 -11.73
N PHE A 51 -6.24 11.42 -11.08
CA PHE A 51 -7.29 10.44 -10.80
C PHE A 51 -8.41 11.02 -9.92
N PHE A 52 -8.06 11.83 -8.91
CA PHE A 52 -9.04 12.58 -8.12
C PHE A 52 -9.91 13.51 -8.97
N ALA A 53 -9.30 14.25 -9.90
CA ALA A 53 -10.05 15.12 -10.79
C ALA A 53 -11.01 14.33 -11.69
N VAL A 54 -10.56 13.20 -12.24
CA VAL A 54 -11.41 12.28 -13.02
C VAL A 54 -12.57 11.75 -12.17
N ALA A 55 -12.29 11.22 -10.98
CA ALA A 55 -13.34 10.70 -10.09
C ALA A 55 -14.31 11.78 -9.60
N GLY A 56 -13.83 13.01 -9.40
CA GLY A 56 -14.66 14.17 -9.07
C GLY A 56 -15.60 14.54 -10.22
N MET A 57 -15.13 14.47 -11.47
CA MET A 57 -16.00 14.63 -12.64
C MET A 57 -17.08 13.54 -12.68
N LEU A 58 -16.70 12.26 -12.48
CA LEU A 58 -17.67 11.15 -12.42
C LEU A 58 -18.71 11.36 -11.32
N ALA A 59 -18.32 11.87 -10.15
CA ALA A 59 -19.26 12.21 -9.07
C ALA A 59 -20.27 13.27 -9.51
N MET A 60 -19.86 14.26 -10.29
CA MET A 60 -20.78 15.28 -10.81
C MET A 60 -21.74 14.73 -11.86
N LEU A 61 -21.32 13.74 -12.66
CA LEU A 61 -22.24 13.04 -13.58
C LEU A 61 -23.32 12.27 -12.80
N ILE A 62 -22.94 11.59 -11.72
CA ILE A 62 -23.88 10.92 -10.80
C ILE A 62 -24.86 11.94 -10.21
N ARG A 63 -24.36 13.07 -9.69
CA ARG A 63 -25.22 14.10 -9.09
C ARG A 63 -26.10 14.80 -10.12
N THR A 64 -25.67 14.90 -11.37
CA THR A 64 -26.48 15.43 -12.47
C THR A 64 -27.67 14.49 -12.74
N GLN A 65 -27.40 13.19 -12.86
CA GLN A 65 -28.44 12.17 -13.05
C GLN A 65 -29.45 12.19 -11.89
N LEU A 66 -28.96 12.26 -10.66
CA LEU A 66 -29.79 12.26 -9.44
C LEU A 66 -30.32 13.63 -9.03
N ALA A 67 -30.20 14.68 -9.86
CA ALA A 67 -30.76 15.99 -9.51
C ALA A 67 -32.30 16.03 -9.64
N THR A 68 -32.86 15.12 -10.44
CA THR A 68 -34.29 15.00 -10.72
C THR A 68 -34.73 13.54 -10.65
N PRO A 69 -36.01 13.25 -10.32
CA PRO A 69 -36.46 11.88 -10.05
C PRO A 69 -36.38 10.92 -11.25
N GLY A 70 -36.46 11.44 -12.49
CA GLY A 70 -36.32 10.65 -13.72
C GLY A 70 -35.24 11.20 -14.63
N GLY A 71 -34.03 11.42 -14.11
CA GLY A 71 -32.91 11.95 -14.89
C GLY A 71 -32.71 11.18 -16.20
N ALA A 72 -32.59 11.89 -17.32
CA ALA A 72 -32.39 11.30 -18.65
C ALA A 72 -30.93 11.38 -19.12
N PHE A 73 -30.00 11.69 -18.21
CA PHE A 73 -28.61 12.00 -18.56
C PHE A 73 -27.76 10.72 -18.74
N LEU A 74 -27.99 9.71 -17.91
CA LEU A 74 -27.34 8.40 -17.98
C LEU A 74 -28.41 7.31 -18.01
N ASP A 75 -28.21 6.30 -18.84
CA ASP A 75 -28.91 5.03 -18.66
C ASP A 75 -28.30 4.22 -17.51
N THR A 76 -28.98 3.14 -17.11
CA THR A 76 -28.56 2.30 -15.98
C THR A 76 -27.18 1.68 -16.18
N ALA A 77 -26.82 1.27 -17.40
CA ALA A 77 -25.53 0.63 -17.68
C ALA A 77 -24.38 1.62 -17.51
N HIS A 78 -24.51 2.82 -18.07
CA HIS A 78 -23.51 3.89 -17.93
C HIS A 78 -23.45 4.42 -16.49
N TYR A 79 -24.60 4.56 -15.82
CA TYR A 79 -24.63 4.90 -14.39
C TYR A 79 -23.85 3.88 -13.56
N ASN A 80 -24.04 2.59 -13.82
CA ASN A 80 -23.35 1.51 -13.13
C ASN A 80 -21.83 1.56 -13.33
N GLN A 81 -21.37 1.80 -14.55
CA GLN A 81 -19.94 2.02 -14.81
C GLN A 81 -19.41 3.26 -14.09
N ILE A 82 -20.12 4.39 -14.19
CA ILE A 82 -19.67 5.67 -13.62
C ILE A 82 -19.57 5.62 -12.10
N PHE A 83 -20.58 5.09 -11.39
CA PHE A 83 -20.52 5.00 -9.93
C PHE A 83 -19.46 4.00 -9.46
N THR A 84 -19.31 2.88 -10.17
CA THR A 84 -18.29 1.87 -9.87
C THR A 84 -16.88 2.45 -10.03
N MET A 85 -16.67 3.18 -11.12
CA MET A 85 -15.40 3.84 -11.42
C MET A 85 -15.10 4.99 -10.48
N HIS A 86 -16.10 5.80 -10.10
CA HIS A 86 -15.92 6.83 -9.08
C HIS A 86 -15.36 6.21 -7.77
N GLY A 87 -16.01 5.18 -7.25
CA GLY A 87 -15.56 4.51 -6.03
C GLY A 87 -14.17 3.86 -6.19
N SER A 88 -13.96 3.12 -7.27
CA SER A 88 -12.69 2.40 -7.51
C SER A 88 -11.51 3.36 -7.69
N ILE A 89 -11.69 4.45 -8.44
CA ILE A 89 -10.64 5.45 -8.64
C ILE A 89 -10.33 6.18 -7.32
N MET A 90 -11.35 6.57 -6.54
CA MET A 90 -11.14 7.28 -5.27
C MET A 90 -10.36 6.43 -4.26
N MET A 91 -10.74 5.16 -4.09
CA MET A 91 -10.14 4.28 -3.09
C MET A 91 -8.74 3.82 -3.51
N PHE A 92 -8.62 3.24 -4.71
CA PHE A 92 -7.39 2.55 -5.14
C PHE A 92 -6.41 3.43 -5.92
N LEU A 93 -6.89 4.42 -6.69
CA LEU A 93 -6.03 5.22 -7.58
C LEU A 93 -5.71 6.61 -7.04
N PHE A 94 -6.49 7.12 -6.09
CA PHE A 94 -6.27 8.42 -5.48
C PHE A 94 -5.76 8.31 -4.04
N ALA A 95 -6.58 7.82 -3.10
CA ALA A 95 -6.30 7.99 -1.68
C ALA A 95 -4.99 7.33 -1.25
N ILE A 96 -4.83 6.04 -1.55
CA ILE A 96 -3.63 5.29 -1.17
C ILE A 96 -2.38 5.79 -1.92
N PRO A 97 -2.38 5.93 -3.26
CA PRO A 97 -1.21 6.43 -3.98
C PRO A 97 -0.79 7.86 -3.60
N MET A 98 -1.75 8.72 -3.21
CA MET A 98 -1.44 10.06 -2.68
C MET A 98 -0.60 9.97 -1.39
N LEU A 99 -1.00 9.10 -0.47
CA LEU A 99 -0.33 8.92 0.83
C LEU A 99 1.01 8.19 0.68
N GLU A 100 1.09 7.22 -0.22
CA GLU A 100 2.35 6.60 -0.63
C GLU A 100 3.31 7.66 -1.17
N GLY A 101 2.85 8.50 -2.09
CA GLY A 101 3.65 9.59 -2.66
C GLY A 101 4.14 10.58 -1.62
N LEU A 102 3.26 10.98 -0.69
CA LEU A 102 3.61 11.84 0.44
C LEU A 102 4.66 11.19 1.34
N GLY A 103 4.44 9.93 1.72
CA GLY A 103 5.34 9.14 2.56
C GLY A 103 6.71 8.99 1.92
N MET A 104 6.76 8.59 0.65
CA MET A 104 7.99 8.48 -0.13
C MET A 104 8.74 9.81 -0.17
N TYR A 105 8.04 10.92 -0.35
CA TYR A 105 8.66 12.24 -0.44
C TYR A 105 9.22 12.72 0.92
N LEU A 106 8.43 12.62 1.99
CA LEU A 106 8.70 13.24 3.28
C LEU A 106 9.53 12.37 4.23
N LEU A 107 9.34 11.05 4.26
CA LEU A 107 9.95 10.21 5.28
C LEU A 107 11.49 10.31 5.32
N PRO A 108 12.23 10.22 4.20
CA PRO A 108 13.68 10.39 4.26
C PRO A 108 14.09 11.75 4.83
N LYS A 109 13.35 12.81 4.50
CA LYS A 109 13.65 14.18 4.96
C LYS A 109 13.42 14.32 6.47
N MET A 110 12.31 13.79 6.97
CA MET A 110 11.98 13.81 8.41
C MET A 110 12.88 12.89 9.24
N LEU A 111 13.36 11.79 8.65
CA LEU A 111 14.21 10.81 9.31
C LEU A 111 15.70 11.11 9.17
N GLY A 112 16.11 12.15 8.44
CA GLY A 112 17.52 12.49 8.24
C GLY A 112 18.27 11.55 7.29
N ALA A 113 17.55 10.92 6.35
CA ALA A 113 18.08 10.00 5.35
C ALA A 113 18.17 10.64 3.96
N ARG A 114 19.02 10.08 3.11
CA ARG A 114 19.21 10.57 1.73
C ARG A 114 18.14 10.07 0.75
N ASP A 115 17.59 8.89 1.00
CA ASP A 115 16.62 8.22 0.12
C ASP A 115 15.89 7.14 0.93
N LEU A 116 14.99 6.40 0.27
CA LEU A 116 14.35 5.21 0.81
C LEU A 116 15.24 3.95 0.68
N ALA A 117 14.80 2.83 1.27
CA ALA A 117 15.59 1.59 1.41
C ALA A 117 15.85 0.80 0.12
N PHE A 118 14.88 0.75 -0.79
CA PHE A 118 14.90 0.05 -2.06
C PHE A 118 14.41 0.96 -3.21
N PRO A 119 15.21 1.96 -3.64
CA PRO A 119 14.80 2.94 -4.66
C PRO A 119 14.26 2.34 -5.98
N ARG A 120 14.79 1.18 -6.40
CA ARG A 120 14.30 0.45 -7.58
C ARG A 120 12.91 -0.17 -7.37
N LEU A 121 12.60 -0.61 -6.16
CA LEU A 121 11.30 -1.16 -5.80
C LEU A 121 10.24 -0.06 -5.83
N SER A 122 10.55 1.14 -5.31
CA SER A 122 9.66 2.31 -5.41
C SER A 122 9.41 2.70 -6.88
N ALA A 123 10.46 2.69 -7.71
CA ALA A 123 10.30 2.97 -9.15
C ALA A 123 9.44 1.90 -9.84
N PHE A 124 9.59 0.63 -9.46
CA PHE A 124 8.78 -0.46 -9.98
C PHE A 124 7.29 -0.28 -9.59
N GLY A 125 7.03 0.01 -8.31
CA GLY A 125 5.68 0.30 -7.82
C GLY A 125 5.00 1.43 -8.58
N TRP A 126 5.72 2.55 -8.81
CA TRP A 126 5.23 3.67 -9.63
C TRP A 126 4.73 3.22 -11.02
N TRP A 127 5.49 2.37 -11.71
CA TRP A 127 5.09 1.91 -13.04
C TRP A 127 3.93 0.92 -13.01
N CYS A 128 3.87 0.03 -12.01
CA CYS A 128 2.71 -0.84 -11.81
C CYS A 128 1.44 -0.03 -11.55
N TYR A 129 1.52 0.99 -10.69
CA TYR A 129 0.43 1.91 -10.43
C TYR A 129 -0.03 2.64 -11.70
N LEU A 130 0.91 3.23 -12.46
CA LEU A 130 0.57 3.96 -13.67
C LEU A 130 -0.08 3.06 -14.73
N PHE A 131 0.46 1.85 -14.96
CA PHE A 131 -0.06 0.93 -15.96
C PHE A 131 -1.40 0.31 -15.54
N GLY A 132 -1.56 -0.09 -14.27
CA GLY A 132 -2.84 -0.56 -13.75
C GLY A 132 -3.92 0.52 -13.81
N GLY A 133 -3.61 1.74 -13.37
CA GLY A 133 -4.52 2.89 -13.48
C GLY A 133 -4.87 3.24 -14.94
N ALA A 134 -3.91 3.09 -15.87
CA ALA A 134 -4.16 3.28 -17.29
C ALA A 134 -5.13 2.23 -17.87
N ILE A 135 -5.00 0.95 -17.48
CA ILE A 135 -5.94 -0.11 -17.89
C ILE A 135 -7.36 0.27 -17.46
N ILE A 136 -7.54 0.69 -16.21
CA ILE A 136 -8.83 1.11 -15.66
C ILE A 136 -9.41 2.31 -16.42
N LEU A 137 -8.64 3.37 -16.66
CA LEU A 137 -9.14 4.55 -17.40
C LEU A 137 -9.42 4.27 -18.87
N LEU A 138 -8.58 3.48 -19.55
CA LEU A 138 -8.80 3.11 -20.94
C LEU A 138 -10.04 2.24 -21.10
N ALA A 139 -10.34 1.35 -20.14
CA ALA A 139 -11.57 0.57 -20.14
C ALA A 139 -12.82 1.45 -20.00
N LEU A 140 -12.76 2.50 -19.17
CA LEU A 140 -13.83 3.50 -19.09
C LEU A 140 -14.05 4.22 -20.42
N LEU A 141 -12.97 4.67 -21.07
CA LEU A 141 -13.07 5.32 -22.39
C LEU A 141 -13.58 4.37 -23.49
N ALA A 142 -13.31 3.08 -23.36
CA ALA A 142 -13.77 2.04 -24.28
C ALA A 142 -15.20 1.53 -23.97
N GLY A 143 -15.87 2.03 -22.92
CA GLY A 143 -17.22 1.64 -22.54
C GLY A 143 -17.34 0.24 -21.91
N VAL A 144 -16.22 -0.32 -21.45
CA VAL A 144 -16.13 -1.66 -20.84
C VAL A 144 -15.61 -1.59 -19.40
N ALA A 145 -15.86 -0.44 -18.74
CA ALA A 145 -15.48 -0.27 -17.34
C ALA A 145 -16.25 -1.23 -16.42
N PRO A 146 -15.67 -1.58 -15.26
CA PRO A 146 -16.38 -2.32 -14.22
C PRO A 146 -17.71 -1.66 -13.84
N ASP A 147 -18.75 -2.45 -13.61
CA ASP A 147 -20.13 -2.00 -13.37
C ASP A 147 -20.78 -2.65 -12.13
N GLY A 148 -20.04 -3.48 -11.38
CA GLY A 148 -20.52 -4.21 -10.20
C GLY A 148 -20.34 -3.51 -8.84
N GLY A 149 -19.97 -2.22 -8.84
CA GLY A 149 -19.55 -1.47 -7.66
C GLY A 149 -18.09 -1.74 -7.26
N TRP A 150 -17.49 -0.83 -6.50
CA TRP A 150 -16.04 -0.85 -6.20
C TRP A 150 -15.53 -2.06 -5.39
N PHE A 151 -16.43 -2.92 -4.92
CA PHE A 151 -16.12 -4.13 -4.17
C PHE A 151 -16.52 -5.44 -4.85
N MET A 152 -17.02 -5.38 -6.10
CA MET A 152 -17.19 -6.51 -7.03
C MET A 152 -17.76 -7.80 -6.41
N TYR A 153 -18.87 -7.69 -5.67
CA TYR A 153 -19.47 -8.84 -4.98
C TYR A 153 -19.84 -9.98 -5.93
N THR A 154 -19.48 -11.21 -5.52
CA THR A 154 -20.08 -12.42 -6.06
C THR A 154 -21.49 -12.61 -5.48
N PRO A 155 -22.43 -13.24 -6.20
CA PRO A 155 -22.25 -13.82 -7.53
C PRO A 155 -22.37 -12.83 -8.69
N LEU A 156 -22.71 -11.55 -8.46
CA LEU A 156 -22.93 -10.56 -9.52
C LEU A 156 -21.70 -10.37 -10.43
N SER A 157 -20.49 -10.43 -9.87
CA SER A 157 -19.23 -10.36 -10.60
C SER A 157 -18.78 -11.69 -11.25
N SER A 158 -19.52 -12.79 -11.04
CA SER A 158 -19.22 -14.07 -11.70
C SER A 158 -19.60 -14.03 -13.19
N LYS A 159 -19.01 -14.93 -13.98
CA LYS A 159 -19.25 -15.00 -15.44
C LYS A 159 -20.71 -15.27 -15.81
N THR A 160 -21.48 -15.89 -14.90
CA THR A 160 -22.92 -16.16 -15.08
C THR A 160 -23.73 -14.87 -15.17
N TYR A 161 -23.38 -13.85 -14.36
CA TYR A 161 -24.13 -12.58 -14.28
C TYR A 161 -23.41 -11.41 -14.96
N SER A 162 -22.08 -11.46 -15.05
CA SER A 162 -21.23 -10.49 -15.75
C SER A 162 -20.32 -11.23 -16.75
N PRO A 163 -20.84 -11.63 -17.93
CA PRO A 163 -20.10 -12.43 -18.90
C PRO A 163 -19.02 -11.65 -19.67
N GLY A 164 -19.11 -10.32 -19.67
CA GLY A 164 -18.14 -9.44 -20.30
C GLY A 164 -16.83 -9.31 -19.51
N ILE A 165 -15.90 -8.54 -20.07
CA ILE A 165 -14.56 -8.30 -19.48
C ILE A 165 -14.58 -7.29 -18.33
N ASN A 166 -15.72 -6.64 -18.06
CA ASN A 166 -15.85 -5.52 -17.12
C ASN A 166 -15.31 -5.87 -15.72
N ALA A 167 -15.62 -7.07 -15.22
CA ALA A 167 -15.09 -7.55 -13.94
C ALA A 167 -13.59 -7.91 -14.03
N ASP A 168 -13.14 -8.51 -15.13
CA ASP A 168 -11.73 -8.87 -15.34
C ASP A 168 -10.83 -7.63 -15.37
N VAL A 169 -11.31 -6.53 -15.96
CA VAL A 169 -10.64 -5.21 -15.93
C VAL A 169 -10.38 -4.77 -14.50
N TRP A 170 -11.37 -4.92 -13.61
CA TRP A 170 -11.23 -4.56 -12.21
C TRP A 170 -10.22 -5.47 -11.52
N LEU A 171 -10.40 -6.79 -11.62
CA LEU A 171 -9.59 -7.79 -10.93
C LEU A 171 -8.11 -7.67 -11.32
N LEU A 172 -7.84 -7.66 -12.61
CA LEU A 172 -6.47 -7.61 -13.13
C LEU A 172 -5.85 -6.21 -13.01
N GLY A 173 -6.64 -5.16 -13.26
CA GLY A 173 -6.18 -3.77 -13.20
C GLY A 173 -5.86 -3.31 -11.78
N ILE A 174 -6.78 -3.54 -10.83
CA ILE A 174 -6.58 -3.17 -9.42
C ILE A 174 -5.48 -4.04 -8.80
N THR A 175 -5.49 -5.36 -8.99
CA THR A 175 -4.40 -6.20 -8.44
C THR A 175 -3.03 -5.80 -8.98
N PHE A 176 -2.93 -5.29 -10.21
CA PHE A 176 -1.68 -4.74 -10.69
C PHE A 176 -1.27 -3.45 -9.97
N VAL A 177 -2.22 -2.59 -9.61
CA VAL A 177 -1.98 -1.42 -8.75
C VAL A 177 -1.56 -1.83 -7.34
N GLU A 178 -2.15 -2.89 -6.77
CA GLU A 178 -1.82 -3.37 -5.42
C GLU A 178 -0.35 -3.80 -5.27
N VAL A 179 0.30 -4.23 -6.36
CA VAL A 179 1.74 -4.48 -6.37
C VAL A 179 2.53 -3.23 -5.95
N SER A 180 2.06 -2.04 -6.34
CA SER A 180 2.63 -0.76 -5.89
C SER A 180 2.51 -0.59 -4.38
N ALA A 181 1.34 -0.90 -3.83
CA ALA A 181 1.07 -0.71 -2.41
C ALA A 181 1.92 -1.62 -1.52
N VAL A 182 2.04 -2.90 -1.88
CA VAL A 182 2.92 -3.83 -1.16
C VAL A 182 4.39 -3.39 -1.26
N ALA A 183 4.83 -2.91 -2.43
CA ALA A 183 6.16 -2.36 -2.62
C ALA A 183 6.42 -1.14 -1.72
N ALA A 184 5.47 -0.20 -1.65
CA ALA A 184 5.54 0.98 -0.80
C ALA A 184 5.55 0.60 0.70
N ALA A 185 4.74 -0.38 1.11
CA ALA A 185 4.69 -0.86 2.48
C ALA A 185 6.04 -1.39 2.97
N VAL A 186 6.67 -2.28 2.19
CA VAL A 186 8.03 -2.80 2.48
C VAL A 186 9.04 -1.66 2.57
N GLU A 187 8.98 -0.72 1.62
CA GLU A 187 9.89 0.42 1.55
C GLU A 187 9.80 1.32 2.77
N ILE A 188 8.58 1.68 3.17
CA ILE A 188 8.30 2.55 4.32
C ILE A 188 8.73 1.87 5.61
N ILE A 189 8.36 0.60 5.83
CA ILE A 189 8.74 -0.15 7.04
C ILE A 189 10.26 -0.20 7.16
N VAL A 190 10.97 -0.61 6.12
CA VAL A 190 12.43 -0.77 6.19
C VAL A 190 13.12 0.59 6.35
N THR A 191 12.65 1.63 5.66
CA THR A 191 13.22 2.98 5.81
C THR A 191 13.01 3.50 7.22
N VAL A 192 11.77 3.46 7.72
CA VAL A 192 11.45 3.92 9.07
C VAL A 192 12.21 3.12 10.10
N LEU A 193 12.36 1.80 9.96
CA LEU A 193 13.04 0.98 10.97
C LEU A 193 14.57 1.07 10.89
N ARG A 194 15.15 1.14 9.69
CA ARG A 194 16.59 0.86 9.49
C ARG A 194 17.38 2.02 8.89
N MET A 195 16.77 3.10 8.43
CA MET A 195 17.48 4.21 7.75
C MET A 195 17.28 5.57 8.40
N ARG A 196 16.86 5.60 9.66
CA ARG A 196 16.76 6.84 10.44
C ARG A 196 18.13 7.43 10.76
N ALA A 197 18.11 8.70 11.14
CA ALA A 197 19.26 9.41 11.66
C ALA A 197 19.95 8.62 12.77
N PRO A 198 21.29 8.58 12.77
CA PRO A 198 22.06 7.85 13.77
C PRO A 198 21.76 8.35 15.18
N GLY A 199 21.39 7.44 16.07
CA GLY A 199 21.00 7.73 17.46
C GLY A 199 19.52 8.07 17.67
N MET A 200 18.70 8.14 16.62
CA MET A 200 17.25 8.32 16.74
C MET A 200 16.56 7.01 17.14
N ARG A 201 16.12 6.92 18.41
CA ARG A 201 15.33 5.79 18.91
C ARG A 201 13.90 5.88 18.35
N LEU A 202 13.19 4.75 18.34
CA LEU A 202 11.76 4.74 17.96
C LEU A 202 10.92 5.73 18.75
N THR A 203 11.19 5.89 20.05
CA THR A 203 10.46 6.82 20.92
C THR A 203 10.72 8.28 20.61
N ASP A 204 11.79 8.59 19.86
CA ASP A 204 12.20 9.96 19.54
C ASP A 204 11.80 10.36 18.11
N MET A 205 11.14 9.47 17.36
CA MET A 205 10.72 9.74 15.99
C MET A 205 9.64 10.83 15.92
N PRO A 206 9.55 11.59 14.82
CA PRO A 206 8.38 12.39 14.52
C PRO A 206 7.11 11.51 14.48
N LEU A 207 5.97 12.04 14.94
CA LEU A 207 4.70 11.30 14.93
C LEU A 207 4.34 10.82 13.51
N MET A 208 4.59 11.63 12.47
CA MET A 208 4.39 11.20 11.08
C MET A 208 5.06 9.85 10.77
N ALA A 209 6.26 9.59 11.28
CA ALA A 209 6.94 8.31 11.05
C ALA A 209 6.23 7.13 11.74
N TRP A 210 5.64 7.35 12.93
CA TRP A 210 4.81 6.34 13.60
C TRP A 210 3.52 6.04 12.84
N TYR A 211 2.82 7.09 12.38
CA TYR A 211 1.62 6.92 11.56
C TYR A 211 1.92 6.19 10.26
N MET A 212 3.00 6.55 9.56
CA MET A 212 3.41 5.86 8.33
C MET A 212 3.88 4.43 8.60
N LEU A 213 4.53 4.14 9.73
CA LEU A 213 4.90 2.78 10.12
C LEU A 213 3.66 1.92 10.37
N GLY A 214 2.68 2.44 11.12
CA GLY A 214 1.40 1.77 11.34
C GLY A 214 0.65 1.53 10.03
N THR A 215 0.58 2.55 9.18
CA THR A 215 0.00 2.47 7.83
C THR A 215 0.65 1.36 7.02
N ALA A 216 1.98 1.37 6.89
CA ALA A 216 2.69 0.38 6.10
C ALA A 216 2.59 -1.04 6.69
N ALA A 217 2.54 -1.19 8.02
CA ALA A 217 2.27 -2.48 8.65
C ALA A 217 0.87 -3.00 8.32
N MET A 218 -0.15 -2.12 8.34
CA MET A 218 -1.50 -2.46 7.92
C MET A 218 -1.56 -2.79 6.43
N MET A 219 -0.87 -2.06 5.56
CA MET A 219 -0.81 -2.37 4.13
C MET A 219 -0.20 -3.77 3.90
N LEU A 220 0.87 -4.10 4.64
CA LEU A 220 1.55 -5.38 4.51
C LEU A 220 0.65 -6.57 4.85
N VAL A 221 -0.29 -6.42 5.79
CA VAL A 221 -1.20 -7.47 6.25
C VAL A 221 -2.59 -7.37 5.60
N GLY A 222 -3.03 -6.17 5.23
CA GLY A 222 -4.38 -5.89 4.74
C GLY A 222 -4.58 -6.13 3.25
N PHE A 223 -3.61 -5.81 2.40
CA PHE A 223 -3.71 -6.05 0.94
C PHE A 223 -3.74 -7.55 0.54
N PRO A 224 -2.98 -8.46 1.17
CA PRO A 224 -2.97 -9.88 0.80
C PRO A 224 -4.35 -10.56 0.71
N PRO A 225 -5.33 -10.34 1.62
CA PRO A 225 -6.70 -10.82 1.45
C PRO A 225 -7.36 -10.43 0.11
N LEU A 226 -7.23 -9.18 -0.33
CA LEU A 226 -7.81 -8.70 -1.58
C LEU A 226 -7.08 -9.29 -2.80
N ILE A 227 -5.75 -9.35 -2.76
CA ILE A 227 -4.95 -10.01 -3.80
C ILE A 227 -5.40 -11.46 -3.95
N LEU A 228 -5.57 -12.19 -2.84
CA LEU A 228 -6.04 -13.56 -2.86
C LEU A 228 -7.45 -13.67 -3.46
N GLY A 229 -8.40 -12.88 -2.94
CA GLY A 229 -9.78 -12.89 -3.44
C GLY A 229 -9.82 -12.65 -4.95
N SER A 230 -9.09 -11.64 -5.43
CA SER A 230 -9.01 -11.27 -6.84
C SER A 230 -8.41 -12.37 -7.70
N VAL A 231 -7.33 -13.02 -7.23
CA VAL A 231 -6.73 -14.18 -7.91
C VAL A 231 -7.70 -15.35 -7.99
N LEU A 232 -8.41 -15.68 -6.90
CA LEU A 232 -9.38 -16.77 -6.90
C LEU A 232 -10.56 -16.48 -7.86
N LEU A 233 -11.08 -15.26 -7.85
CA LEU A 233 -12.20 -14.87 -8.72
C LEU A 233 -11.79 -14.79 -10.20
N GLU A 234 -10.58 -14.32 -10.49
CA GLU A 234 -10.02 -14.35 -11.83
C GLU A 234 -9.85 -15.79 -12.34
N ILE A 235 -9.35 -16.70 -11.50
CA ILE A 235 -9.23 -18.13 -11.85
C ILE A 235 -10.62 -18.75 -12.09
N GLU A 236 -11.62 -18.41 -11.26
CA GLU A 236 -13.01 -18.86 -11.47
C GLU A 236 -13.56 -18.39 -12.82
N ARG A 237 -13.37 -17.11 -13.17
CA ARG A 237 -13.89 -16.53 -14.41
C ARG A 237 -13.14 -17.00 -15.66
N ALA A 238 -11.82 -17.19 -15.56
CA ALA A 238 -10.96 -17.63 -16.66
C ALA A 238 -11.06 -19.13 -16.93
N PHE A 239 -11.07 -19.96 -15.87
CA PHE A 239 -10.92 -21.42 -15.97
C PHE A 239 -12.10 -22.21 -15.40
N GLY A 240 -13.12 -21.55 -14.84
CA GLY A 240 -14.34 -22.20 -14.36
C GLY A 240 -14.19 -22.92 -13.01
N TRP A 241 -13.19 -22.57 -12.21
CA TRP A 241 -12.94 -23.19 -10.89
C TRP A 241 -13.91 -22.61 -9.83
N PRO A 242 -14.75 -23.43 -9.18
CA PRO A 242 -15.86 -22.93 -8.37
C PRO A 242 -15.46 -22.57 -6.93
N PHE A 243 -14.85 -21.40 -6.70
CA PHE A 243 -14.56 -20.91 -5.35
C PHE A 243 -15.76 -20.23 -4.69
N PHE A 244 -16.55 -19.51 -5.48
CA PHE A 244 -17.71 -18.73 -5.04
C PHE A 244 -19.03 -19.29 -5.59
N ASP A 245 -18.97 -20.30 -6.47
CA ASP A 245 -20.14 -20.96 -7.06
C ASP A 245 -20.76 -22.01 -6.12
N VAL A 246 -21.94 -21.67 -5.60
CA VAL A 246 -22.75 -22.50 -4.70
C VAL A 246 -23.03 -23.88 -5.25
N ALA A 247 -23.31 -24.02 -6.56
CA ALA A 247 -23.71 -25.30 -7.15
C ALA A 247 -22.61 -26.36 -7.08
N ARG A 248 -21.35 -25.94 -6.92
CA ARG A 248 -20.17 -26.80 -6.88
C ARG A 248 -19.39 -26.65 -5.57
N GLY A 249 -20.07 -26.27 -4.49
CA GLY A 249 -19.52 -26.24 -3.12
C GLY A 249 -18.76 -24.97 -2.73
N GLY A 250 -18.79 -23.94 -3.58
CA GLY A 250 -18.29 -22.59 -3.26
C GLY A 250 -19.31 -21.76 -2.48
N ASP A 251 -18.90 -20.58 -2.04
CA ASP A 251 -19.78 -19.66 -1.30
C ASP A 251 -19.44 -18.18 -1.60
N PRO A 252 -20.42 -17.38 -2.06
CA PRO A 252 -20.23 -15.94 -2.31
C PRO A 252 -19.79 -15.13 -1.08
N LEU A 253 -20.15 -15.55 0.14
CA LEU A 253 -19.75 -14.86 1.37
C LEU A 253 -18.25 -14.94 1.62
N LEU A 254 -17.55 -15.93 1.06
CA LEU A 254 -16.09 -15.98 1.11
C LEU A 254 -15.48 -14.72 0.49
N TRP A 255 -16.01 -14.24 -0.63
CA TRP A 255 -15.55 -13.00 -1.26
C TRP A 255 -15.70 -11.82 -0.30
N GLN A 256 -16.85 -11.69 0.36
CA GLN A 256 -17.10 -10.60 1.30
C GLN A 256 -16.15 -10.65 2.50
N HIS A 257 -15.88 -11.84 3.04
CA HIS A 257 -14.90 -12.01 4.12
C HIS A 257 -13.50 -11.56 3.68
N LEU A 258 -13.01 -12.05 2.53
CA LEU A 258 -11.69 -11.70 2.00
C LEU A 258 -11.59 -10.21 1.66
N PHE A 259 -12.61 -9.66 0.99
CA PHE A 259 -12.65 -8.26 0.60
C PHE A 259 -12.68 -7.36 1.83
N TRP A 260 -13.52 -7.61 2.84
CA TRP A 260 -13.63 -6.71 3.99
C TRP A 260 -12.50 -6.87 5.00
N LEU A 261 -11.87 -8.05 5.07
CA LEU A 261 -10.62 -8.24 5.81
C LEU A 261 -9.51 -7.31 5.29
N PHE A 262 -9.57 -6.91 4.03
CA PHE A 262 -8.81 -5.81 3.45
C PHE A 262 -9.49 -4.44 3.64
N GLY A 263 -10.73 -4.30 3.16
CA GLY A 263 -11.38 -3.02 2.89
C GLY A 263 -11.73 -2.23 4.14
N HIS A 264 -11.84 -2.89 5.30
CA HIS A 264 -11.96 -2.15 6.55
C HIS A 264 -10.62 -1.62 7.09
N PRO A 265 -9.54 -2.42 7.20
CA PRO A 265 -8.20 -1.86 7.40
C PRO A 265 -7.83 -0.75 6.41
N GLU A 266 -8.24 -0.85 5.15
CA GLU A 266 -8.00 0.15 4.11
C GLU A 266 -8.41 1.57 4.52
N VAL A 267 -9.58 1.76 5.14
CA VAL A 267 -10.03 3.10 5.53
C VAL A 267 -9.15 3.72 6.63
N TYR A 268 -8.50 2.89 7.46
CA TYR A 268 -7.50 3.35 8.43
C TYR A 268 -6.12 3.56 7.79
N ILE A 269 -5.76 2.77 6.78
CA ILE A 269 -4.58 3.03 5.94
C ILE A 269 -4.68 4.42 5.30
N ILE A 270 -5.88 4.85 4.92
CA ILE A 270 -6.13 6.20 4.40
C ILE A 270 -6.07 7.26 5.52
N PHE A 271 -6.66 6.98 6.69
CA PHE A 271 -6.73 7.95 7.80
C PHE A 271 -5.39 8.19 8.50
N LEU A 272 -4.59 7.15 8.76
CA LEU A 272 -3.39 7.25 9.60
C LEU A 272 -2.36 8.27 9.06
N PRO A 273 -1.96 8.27 7.78
CA PRO A 273 -1.03 9.26 7.25
C PRO A 273 -1.57 10.69 7.36
N ALA A 274 -2.87 10.89 7.12
CA ALA A 274 -3.54 12.17 7.29
C ALA A 274 -3.48 12.63 8.75
N ALA A 275 -3.76 11.75 9.72
CA ALA A 275 -3.59 12.02 11.14
C ALA A 275 -2.12 12.31 11.53
N GLY A 276 -1.15 11.69 10.84
CA GLY A 276 0.27 12.02 10.92
C GLY A 276 0.59 13.43 10.43
N ALA A 277 -0.05 13.87 9.35
CA ALA A 277 0.07 15.24 8.85
C ALA A 277 -0.50 16.24 9.87
N ILE A 278 -1.69 15.97 10.41
CA ILE A 278 -2.28 16.79 11.49
C ILE A 278 -1.31 16.88 12.67
N SER A 279 -0.80 15.74 13.14
CA SER A 279 0.10 15.67 14.30
C SER A 279 1.44 16.36 14.09
N THR A 280 1.81 16.63 12.83
CA THR A 280 3.03 17.37 12.46
C THR A 280 2.76 18.86 12.30
N ILE A 281 1.66 19.22 11.63
CA ILE A 281 1.33 20.61 11.28
C ILE A 281 0.76 21.36 12.48
N LEU A 282 -0.14 20.71 13.24
CA LEU A 282 -0.87 21.32 14.35
C LEU A 282 0.05 21.96 15.41
N PRO A 283 1.05 21.27 15.98
CA PRO A 283 1.93 21.89 16.98
C PRO A 283 2.70 23.10 16.42
N VAL A 284 3.07 23.09 15.14
CA VAL A 284 3.74 24.22 14.47
C VAL A 284 2.79 25.42 14.34
N MET A 285 1.54 25.18 13.90
CA MET A 285 0.51 26.23 13.83
C MET A 285 0.12 26.77 15.20
N CYS A 286 0.28 25.98 16.26
CA CYS A 286 -0.01 26.36 17.64
C CYS A 286 1.22 26.88 18.41
N ARG A 287 2.42 26.90 17.82
CA ARG A 287 3.66 27.34 18.49
C ARG A 287 3.91 26.65 19.83
N THR A 288 3.61 25.35 19.90
CA THR A 288 3.77 24.53 21.10
C THR A 288 4.20 23.12 20.71
N ARG A 289 4.48 22.27 21.70
CA ARG A 289 4.72 20.84 21.48
C ARG A 289 3.40 20.08 21.48
N ILE A 290 3.37 18.95 20.78
CA ILE A 290 2.21 18.05 20.80
C ILE A 290 1.96 17.53 22.21
N MET A 291 0.71 17.61 22.67
CA MET A 291 0.30 17.02 23.94
C MET A 291 0.18 15.50 23.80
N GLY A 292 0.63 14.76 24.81
CA GLY A 292 0.34 13.32 24.92
C GLY A 292 1.02 12.45 23.85
N TYR A 293 2.24 12.76 23.41
CA TYR A 293 2.99 11.96 22.40
C TYR A 293 2.90 10.44 22.64
N GLY A 294 3.18 9.95 23.85
CA GLY A 294 3.12 8.53 24.16
C GLY A 294 1.70 7.94 24.08
N ALA A 295 0.69 8.71 24.47
CA ALA A 295 -0.72 8.30 24.35
C ALA A 295 -1.17 8.25 22.89
N ILE A 296 -0.71 9.19 22.05
CA ILE A 296 -0.95 9.17 20.60
C ILE A 296 -0.30 7.93 19.98
N VAL A 297 0.96 7.63 20.31
CA VAL A 297 1.64 6.43 19.79
C VAL A 297 0.90 5.16 20.22
N ALA A 298 0.47 5.06 21.47
CA ALA A 298 -0.33 3.93 21.94
C ALA A 298 -1.69 3.82 21.21
N ALA A 299 -2.35 4.95 20.94
CA ALA A 299 -3.59 4.99 20.17
C ALA A 299 -3.39 4.54 18.71
N VAL A 300 -2.29 4.93 18.07
CA VAL A 300 -1.94 4.46 16.72
C VAL A 300 -1.75 2.94 16.71
N LEU A 301 -0.99 2.39 17.66
CA LEU A 301 -0.79 0.94 17.76
C LEU A 301 -2.10 0.20 18.06
N GLY A 302 -2.95 0.75 18.93
CA GLY A 302 -4.28 0.24 19.20
C GLY A 302 -5.17 0.21 17.96
N LEU A 303 -5.14 1.28 17.15
CA LEU A 303 -5.90 1.35 15.89
C LEU A 303 -5.40 0.32 14.87
N VAL A 304 -4.08 0.20 14.70
CA VAL A 304 -3.47 -0.80 13.83
C VAL A 304 -3.93 -2.22 14.21
N PHE A 305 -3.90 -2.55 15.50
CA PHE A 305 -4.34 -3.87 15.97
C PHE A 305 -5.86 -4.09 15.78
N LEU A 306 -6.68 -3.15 16.25
CA LEU A 306 -8.14 -3.29 16.22
C LEU A 306 -8.70 -3.34 14.78
N SER A 307 -8.04 -2.69 13.82
CA SER A 307 -8.48 -2.63 12.43
C SER A 307 -8.73 -4.01 11.79
N PHE A 308 -7.99 -5.04 12.20
CA PHE A 308 -8.12 -6.41 11.71
C PHE A 308 -9.17 -7.23 12.45
N GLY A 309 -9.80 -6.68 13.49
CA GLY A 309 -10.75 -7.40 14.36
C GLY A 309 -12.22 -7.05 14.14
N LEU A 310 -12.57 -6.26 13.11
CA LEU A 310 -13.89 -5.62 13.04
C LEU A 310 -14.59 -5.62 11.66
N TRP A 311 -13.99 -6.25 10.65
CA TRP A 311 -14.45 -6.17 9.25
C TRP A 311 -15.89 -6.65 9.00
N VAL A 312 -16.41 -7.57 9.82
CA VAL A 312 -17.77 -8.14 9.69
C VAL A 312 -18.87 -7.09 9.92
N HIS A 313 -18.56 -5.90 10.43
CA HIS A 313 -19.54 -4.81 10.50
C HIS A 313 -20.09 -4.37 9.13
N HIS A 314 -19.38 -4.67 8.04
CA HIS A 314 -19.88 -4.47 6.66
C HIS A 314 -20.79 -5.61 6.19
N MET A 315 -20.92 -6.67 6.98
CA MET A 315 -21.63 -7.91 6.68
C MET A 315 -22.81 -8.13 7.65
N PHE A 316 -23.17 -7.15 8.47
CA PHE A 316 -24.24 -7.31 9.47
C PHE A 316 -25.59 -7.73 8.87
N ALA A 317 -25.86 -7.40 7.60
CA ALA A 317 -27.11 -7.71 6.91
C ALA A 317 -27.09 -9.02 6.09
N VAL A 318 -26.03 -9.84 6.18
CA VAL A 318 -25.87 -11.04 5.31
C VAL A 318 -26.15 -12.37 6.04
N GLY A 319 -26.76 -12.34 7.21
CA GLY A 319 -27.17 -13.55 7.94
C GLY A 319 -26.08 -14.18 8.82
N ILE A 320 -25.07 -13.40 9.23
CA ILE A 320 -24.02 -13.85 10.15
C ILE A 320 -24.61 -14.25 11.52
N PRO A 321 -24.09 -15.32 12.19
CA PRO A 321 -24.58 -15.74 13.50
C PRO A 321 -24.59 -14.65 14.57
N HIS A 322 -25.60 -14.65 15.44
CA HIS A 322 -25.83 -13.58 16.42
C HIS A 322 -24.64 -13.32 17.36
N MET A 323 -23.95 -14.37 17.81
CA MET A 323 -22.76 -14.22 18.66
C MET A 323 -21.63 -13.46 17.94
N ALA A 324 -21.43 -13.72 16.65
CA ALA A 324 -20.46 -12.99 15.85
C ALA A 324 -20.89 -11.53 15.66
N LEU A 325 -22.17 -11.26 15.39
CA LEU A 325 -22.70 -9.88 15.30
C LEU A 325 -22.42 -9.08 16.58
N ALA A 326 -22.69 -9.64 17.75
CA ALA A 326 -22.44 -8.98 19.04
C ALA A 326 -20.95 -8.67 19.26
N PHE A 327 -20.06 -9.64 18.95
CA PHE A 327 -18.61 -9.46 19.04
C PHE A 327 -18.13 -8.33 18.14
N PHE A 328 -18.50 -8.38 16.86
CA PHE A 328 -18.04 -7.40 15.87
C PHE A 328 -18.66 -6.02 16.07
N SER A 329 -19.88 -5.92 16.59
CA SER A 329 -20.48 -4.64 17.02
C SER A 329 -19.67 -4.00 18.15
N ALA A 330 -19.33 -4.77 19.19
CA ALA A 330 -18.52 -4.28 20.31
C ALA A 330 -17.10 -3.88 19.87
N ALA A 331 -16.45 -4.70 19.04
CA ALA A 331 -15.13 -4.40 18.48
C ALA A 331 -15.14 -3.10 17.66
N SER A 332 -16.18 -2.90 16.85
CA SER A 332 -16.34 -1.69 16.03
C SER A 332 -16.52 -0.43 16.89
N ALA A 333 -17.35 -0.52 17.94
CA ALA A 333 -17.53 0.59 18.88
C ALA A 333 -16.24 0.93 19.65
N LEU A 334 -15.42 -0.07 20.00
CA LEU A 334 -14.18 0.11 20.74
C LEU A 334 -13.14 0.98 19.99
N VAL A 335 -13.18 0.99 18.65
CA VAL A 335 -12.26 1.83 17.85
C VAL A 335 -12.48 3.32 18.03
N ALA A 336 -13.65 3.73 18.54
CA ALA A 336 -13.87 5.12 18.93
C ALA A 336 -12.86 5.59 20.00
N VAL A 337 -12.35 4.70 20.85
CA VAL A 337 -11.47 5.04 21.97
C VAL A 337 -10.09 5.52 21.49
N PRO A 338 -9.30 4.77 20.70
CA PRO A 338 -8.03 5.28 20.16
C PRO A 338 -8.18 6.56 19.33
N THR A 339 -9.28 6.68 18.60
CA THR A 339 -9.56 7.88 17.79
C THR A 339 -9.84 9.09 18.69
N ALA A 340 -10.63 8.91 19.74
CA ALA A 340 -10.92 9.97 20.71
C ALA A 340 -9.65 10.44 21.42
N VAL A 341 -8.75 9.54 21.83
CA VAL A 341 -7.45 9.90 22.45
C VAL A 341 -6.67 10.87 21.57
N GLN A 342 -6.61 10.62 20.26
CA GLN A 342 -5.92 11.49 19.30
C GLN A 342 -6.62 12.85 19.17
N ILE A 343 -7.95 12.85 18.99
CA ILE A 343 -8.75 14.08 18.87
C ILE A 343 -8.56 14.98 20.11
N PHE A 344 -8.66 14.41 21.31
CA PHE A 344 -8.49 15.18 22.55
C PHE A 344 -7.05 15.64 22.76
N ALA A 345 -6.05 14.84 22.37
CA ALA A 345 -4.65 15.29 22.41
C ALA A 345 -4.40 16.48 21.47
N TRP A 346 -5.01 16.47 20.28
CA TRP A 346 -4.94 17.61 19.36
C TRP A 346 -5.67 18.85 19.90
N ILE A 347 -6.87 18.69 20.46
CA ILE A 347 -7.60 19.79 21.11
C ILE A 347 -6.78 20.36 22.27
N GLY A 348 -6.20 19.50 23.12
CA GLY A 348 -5.32 19.92 24.21
C GLY A 348 -4.07 20.66 23.72
N THR A 349 -3.50 20.25 22.58
CA THR A 349 -2.38 20.96 21.94
C THR A 349 -2.79 22.38 21.51
N MET A 350 -3.98 22.54 20.94
CA MET A 350 -4.50 23.87 20.59
C MET A 350 -4.76 24.74 21.82
N TRP A 351 -5.31 24.14 22.88
CA TRP A 351 -5.59 24.83 24.15
C TRP A 351 -4.31 25.34 24.83
N GLN A 352 -3.25 24.52 24.83
CA GLN A 352 -1.97 24.87 25.44
C GLN A 352 -1.20 25.93 24.63
N GLY A 353 -1.38 25.94 23.30
CA GLY A 353 -0.63 26.78 22.39
C GLY A 353 -1.25 28.14 22.10
N ARG A 354 -0.80 28.74 21.01
CA ARG A 354 -1.34 29.97 20.40
C ARG A 354 -1.71 29.67 18.94
N PRO A 355 -2.90 29.12 18.69
CA PRO A 355 -3.37 28.78 17.35
C PRO A 355 -3.24 29.96 16.37
N GLN A 356 -2.43 29.79 15.33
CA GLN A 356 -2.32 30.75 14.23
C GLN A 356 -3.25 30.34 13.10
N MET A 357 -4.32 31.10 12.86
CA MET A 357 -5.34 30.84 11.82
C MET A 357 -4.84 31.17 10.41
N ARG A 358 -3.74 30.52 10.00
CA ARG A 358 -3.23 30.51 8.63
C ARG A 358 -3.94 29.40 7.83
N LEU A 359 -3.79 29.41 6.51
CA LEU A 359 -4.50 28.47 5.63
C LEU A 359 -4.36 26.98 6.00
N PRO A 360 -3.18 26.43 6.36
CA PRO A 360 -3.11 25.05 6.86
C PRO A 360 -4.01 24.79 8.07
N MET A 361 -4.07 25.74 9.01
CA MET A 361 -4.92 25.65 10.20
C MET A 361 -6.42 25.72 9.86
N LEU A 362 -6.82 26.48 8.85
CA LEU A 362 -8.22 26.48 8.38
C LEU A 362 -8.65 25.08 7.91
N HIS A 363 -7.82 24.42 7.10
CA HIS A 363 -8.08 23.04 6.69
C HIS A 363 -8.10 22.07 7.88
N LEU A 364 -7.24 22.25 8.90
CA LEU A 364 -7.33 21.48 10.13
C LEU A 364 -8.64 21.73 10.90
N MET A 365 -9.19 22.94 10.86
CA MET A 365 -10.51 23.21 11.45
C MET A 365 -11.63 22.54 10.67
N GLY A 366 -11.55 22.52 9.34
CA GLY A 366 -12.46 21.74 8.49
C GLY A 366 -12.39 20.23 8.76
N PHE A 367 -11.20 19.71 9.06
CA PHE A 367 -11.03 18.35 9.58
C PHE A 367 -11.83 18.14 10.87
N PHE A 368 -11.65 18.98 11.90
CA PHE A 368 -12.33 18.78 13.18
C PHE A 368 -13.86 18.85 13.05
N SER A 369 -14.38 19.84 12.33
CA SER A 369 -15.83 19.97 12.15
C SER A 369 -16.41 18.76 11.43
N THR A 370 -15.76 18.31 10.36
CA THR A 370 -16.29 17.25 9.49
C THR A 370 -16.08 15.87 10.09
N PHE A 371 -14.86 15.56 10.52
CA PHE A 371 -14.49 14.21 10.95
C PHE A 371 -15.19 13.80 12.25
N VAL A 372 -15.39 14.72 13.20
CA VAL A 372 -16.13 14.40 14.44
C VAL A 372 -17.58 14.03 14.14
N MET A 373 -18.26 14.78 13.26
CA MET A 373 -19.62 14.42 12.81
C MET A 373 -19.64 13.06 12.08
N GLY A 374 -18.64 12.79 11.24
CA GLY A 374 -18.48 11.49 10.56
C GLY A 374 -18.22 10.34 11.52
N GLY A 375 -17.40 10.55 12.55
CA GLY A 375 -17.10 9.55 13.57
C GLY A 375 -18.36 9.16 14.36
N LEU A 376 -19.22 10.13 14.69
CA LEU A 376 -20.48 9.86 15.39
C LEU A 376 -21.42 8.98 14.56
N THR A 377 -21.56 9.26 13.26
CA THR A 377 -22.38 8.41 12.37
C THR A 377 -21.77 7.02 12.16
N GLY A 378 -20.44 6.88 12.24
CA GLY A 378 -19.76 5.59 12.23
C GLY A 378 -20.07 4.75 13.47
N VAL A 379 -20.10 5.38 14.66
CA VAL A 379 -20.54 4.70 15.89
C VAL A 379 -21.99 4.25 15.77
N MET A 380 -22.86 5.02 15.13
CA MET A 380 -24.25 4.60 14.88
C MET A 380 -24.30 3.34 13.99
N LEU A 381 -23.50 3.29 12.92
CA LEU A 381 -23.41 2.11 12.03
C LEU A 381 -22.75 0.89 12.69
N ALA A 382 -21.94 1.09 13.73
CA ALA A 382 -21.42 -0.03 14.52
C ALA A 382 -22.51 -0.75 15.34
N ILE A 383 -23.68 -0.13 15.54
CA ILE A 383 -24.81 -0.69 16.29
C ILE A 383 -25.72 -1.48 15.34
N VAL A 384 -25.72 -2.81 15.49
CA VAL A 384 -26.39 -3.74 14.56
C VAL A 384 -27.86 -3.39 14.25
N PRO A 385 -28.75 -3.12 15.23
CA PRO A 385 -30.13 -2.74 14.92
C PRO A 385 -30.26 -1.47 14.08
N PHE A 386 -29.42 -0.46 14.34
CA PHE A 386 -29.41 0.77 13.54
C PHE A 386 -28.87 0.48 12.14
N ASN A 387 -27.77 -0.26 12.06
CA ASN A 387 -27.20 -0.65 10.78
C ASN A 387 -28.21 -1.39 9.91
N TRP A 388 -29.00 -2.34 10.43
CA TRP A 388 -30.01 -3.02 9.60
C TRP A 388 -31.01 -2.09 8.91
N GLN A 389 -31.29 -0.91 9.48
CA GLN A 389 -32.13 0.11 8.84
C GLN A 389 -31.36 0.99 7.86
N ALA A 390 -30.12 1.34 8.20
CA ALA A 390 -29.29 2.25 7.41
C ALA A 390 -28.43 1.55 6.34
N HIS A 391 -28.30 0.22 6.39
CA HIS A 391 -27.44 -0.56 5.52
C HIS A 391 -27.86 -0.37 4.06
N ASP A 392 -26.89 -0.20 3.17
CA ASP A 392 -27.14 0.05 1.74
C ASP A 392 -28.06 1.25 1.43
N THR A 393 -28.26 2.20 2.35
CA THR A 393 -28.91 3.48 2.04
C THR A 393 -27.91 4.60 1.76
N ALA A 394 -28.41 5.76 1.32
CA ALA A 394 -27.62 6.97 1.19
C ALA A 394 -26.93 7.41 2.51
N PHE A 395 -27.39 6.93 3.67
CA PHE A 395 -26.79 7.22 4.97
C PHE A 395 -25.34 6.71 5.05
N VAL A 396 -25.11 5.47 4.60
CA VAL A 396 -23.76 4.88 4.57
C VAL A 396 -22.87 5.63 3.57
N THR A 397 -23.44 6.05 2.44
CA THR A 397 -22.71 6.85 1.44
C THR A 397 -22.27 8.19 2.06
N ALA A 398 -23.16 8.86 2.78
CA ALA A 398 -22.86 10.12 3.45
C ALA A 398 -21.83 9.95 4.58
N HIS A 399 -21.98 8.93 5.43
CA HIS A 399 -21.03 8.59 6.48
C HIS A 399 -19.61 8.41 5.92
N LEU A 400 -19.47 7.58 4.88
CA LEU A 400 -18.19 7.30 4.24
C LEU A 400 -17.52 8.59 3.72
N HIS A 401 -18.29 9.47 3.08
CA HIS A 401 -17.76 10.74 2.58
C HIS A 401 -17.38 11.71 3.72
N TYR A 402 -18.10 11.72 4.83
CA TYR A 402 -17.74 12.50 6.02
C TYR A 402 -16.40 12.06 6.61
N VAL A 403 -16.17 10.77 6.74
CA VAL A 403 -14.89 10.28 7.29
C VAL A 403 -13.74 10.38 6.29
N LEU A 404 -13.98 10.23 4.98
CA LEU A 404 -12.92 10.37 3.96
C LEU A 404 -12.58 11.83 3.66
N ILE A 405 -13.56 12.70 3.43
CA ILE A 405 -13.28 14.12 3.16
C ILE A 405 -12.83 14.82 4.44
N GLY A 406 -13.51 14.55 5.55
CA GLY A 406 -13.12 15.04 6.87
C GLY A 406 -11.75 14.53 7.29
N GLY A 407 -11.57 13.21 7.34
CA GLY A 407 -10.40 12.55 7.92
C GLY A 407 -9.18 12.44 7.02
N PHE A 408 -9.34 12.59 5.70
CA PHE A 408 -8.24 12.50 4.75
C PHE A 408 -8.10 13.74 3.87
N VAL A 409 -9.14 14.19 3.16
CA VAL A 409 -8.99 15.28 2.18
C VAL A 409 -8.62 16.62 2.85
N PHE A 410 -9.30 17.04 3.91
CA PHE A 410 -8.95 18.28 4.62
C PHE A 410 -7.52 18.26 5.18
N PRO A 411 -7.07 17.22 5.90
CA PRO A 411 -5.68 17.10 6.31
C PRO A 411 -4.69 17.11 5.14
N MET A 412 -5.03 16.49 4.02
CA MET A 412 -4.17 16.47 2.84
C MET A 412 -4.11 17.82 2.11
N MET A 413 -5.17 18.62 2.15
CA MET A 413 -5.12 20.01 1.72
C MET A 413 -4.25 20.84 2.66
N ALA A 414 -4.34 20.63 3.98
CA ALA A 414 -3.43 21.25 4.95
C ALA A 414 -1.97 20.89 4.66
N ALA A 415 -1.70 19.60 4.40
CA ALA A 415 -0.41 19.06 4.00
C ALA A 415 0.13 19.69 2.72
N ALA A 416 -0.70 19.76 1.68
CA ALA A 416 -0.33 20.33 0.40
C ALA A 416 0.11 21.80 0.56
N VAL A 417 -0.65 22.62 1.29
CA VAL A 417 -0.32 24.02 1.55
C VAL A 417 0.90 24.16 2.47
N TYR A 418 1.02 23.34 3.51
CA TYR A 418 2.12 23.39 4.46
C TYR A 418 3.47 23.02 3.83
N TRP A 419 3.50 21.94 3.03
CA TRP A 419 4.72 21.45 2.39
C TRP A 419 4.93 22.00 0.97
N LEU A 420 4.05 22.84 0.42
CA LEU A 420 4.26 23.43 -0.90
C LEU A 420 5.62 24.11 -1.10
N PRO A 421 6.14 24.90 -0.13
CA PRO A 421 7.47 25.50 -0.27
C PRO A 421 8.58 24.46 -0.40
N LEU A 422 8.39 23.27 0.18
CA LEU A 422 9.33 22.16 0.07
C LEU A 422 9.24 21.49 -1.31
N PHE A 423 8.04 21.39 -1.90
CA PHE A 423 7.81 20.81 -3.23
C PHE A 423 8.28 21.74 -4.37
N SER A 424 7.97 23.04 -4.27
CA SER A 424 8.13 24.00 -5.37
C SER A 424 9.26 25.01 -5.15
N GLY A 425 9.69 25.24 -3.91
CA GLY A 425 10.56 26.38 -3.55
C GLY A 425 9.83 27.73 -3.50
N CYS A 426 8.52 27.75 -3.77
CA CYS A 426 7.71 28.96 -3.86
C CYS A 426 6.87 29.20 -2.59
N ALA A 427 6.64 30.48 -2.30
CA ALA A 427 5.74 30.96 -1.26
C ALA A 427 4.30 31.01 -1.78
N ARG A 428 3.35 30.94 -0.85
CA ARG A 428 1.92 30.93 -1.19
C ARG A 428 1.43 32.26 -1.76
N VAL A 429 0.41 32.17 -2.63
CA VAL A 429 -0.42 33.30 -3.07
C VAL A 429 -1.56 33.46 -2.05
N LYS A 430 -1.96 34.69 -1.75
CA LYS A 430 -3.01 34.98 -0.74
C LYS A 430 -4.39 35.03 -1.39
N GLY A 431 -5.42 34.50 -0.72
CA GLY A 431 -6.84 34.70 -1.06
C GLY A 431 -7.49 33.51 -1.75
N VAL A 432 -6.88 32.97 -2.80
CA VAL A 432 -7.50 31.90 -3.62
C VAL A 432 -7.70 30.62 -2.79
N GLY A 433 -6.69 30.21 -2.03
CA GLY A 433 -6.79 29.04 -1.14
C GLY A 433 -7.85 29.19 -0.05
N GLU A 434 -8.02 30.39 0.52
CA GLU A 434 -9.10 30.65 1.49
C GLU A 434 -10.50 30.57 0.86
N ALA A 435 -10.67 31.10 -0.35
CA ALA A 435 -11.94 30.99 -1.08
C ALA A 435 -12.26 29.51 -1.41
N ALA A 436 -11.25 28.76 -1.88
CA ALA A 436 -11.38 27.34 -2.14
C ALA A 436 -11.81 26.56 -0.88
N PHE A 437 -11.19 26.84 0.27
CA PHE A 437 -11.54 26.23 1.55
C PHE A 437 -13.03 26.41 1.89
N TRP A 438 -13.55 27.64 1.82
CA TRP A 438 -14.94 27.91 2.20
C TRP A 438 -15.95 27.26 1.25
N LEU A 439 -15.67 27.25 -0.06
CA LEU A 439 -16.51 26.56 -1.04
C LEU A 439 -16.52 25.05 -0.83
N ILE A 440 -15.37 24.45 -0.54
CA ILE A 440 -15.29 23.01 -0.26
C ILE A 440 -16.04 22.67 1.03
N LEU A 441 -15.84 23.43 2.10
CA LEU A 441 -16.49 23.17 3.39
C LEU A 441 -18.02 23.28 3.29
N THR A 442 -18.52 24.37 2.70
CA THR A 442 -19.96 24.61 2.55
C THR A 442 -20.59 23.64 1.55
N GLY A 443 -19.94 23.43 0.41
CA GLY A 443 -20.33 22.43 -0.59
C GLY A 443 -20.39 21.02 0.00
N PHE A 444 -19.39 20.64 0.78
CA PHE A 444 -19.34 19.32 1.40
C PHE A 444 -20.52 19.09 2.36
N HIS A 445 -20.71 20.00 3.33
CA HIS A 445 -21.79 19.85 4.31
C HIS A 445 -23.18 19.95 3.64
N GLY A 446 -23.38 20.88 2.71
CA GLY A 446 -24.64 20.97 1.97
C GLY A 446 -24.94 19.74 1.10
N THR A 447 -23.90 19.02 0.64
CA THR A 447 -24.06 17.77 -0.11
C THR A 447 -24.42 16.62 0.81
N PHE A 448 -23.51 16.27 1.71
CA PHE A 448 -23.56 14.98 2.40
C PHE A 448 -24.34 15.02 3.72
N LEU A 449 -24.51 16.18 4.35
CA LEU A 449 -25.40 16.26 5.53
C LEU A 449 -26.83 15.92 5.10
N ILE A 450 -27.24 16.45 3.95
CA ILE A 450 -28.56 16.20 3.35
C ILE A 450 -28.68 14.74 2.89
N MET A 451 -27.58 14.11 2.44
CA MET A 451 -27.61 12.68 2.10
C MET A 451 -27.82 11.75 3.30
N HIS A 452 -27.40 12.14 4.51
CA HIS A 452 -27.78 11.39 5.72
C HIS A 452 -29.30 11.40 5.89
N LEU A 453 -29.95 12.55 5.66
CA LEU A 453 -31.40 12.66 5.74
C LEU A 453 -32.09 11.78 4.69
N THR A 454 -31.67 11.82 3.41
CA THR A 454 -32.24 10.92 2.39
C THR A 454 -32.08 9.44 2.73
N GLY A 455 -30.95 9.08 3.36
CA GLY A 455 -30.72 7.71 3.80
C GLY A 455 -31.65 7.28 4.94
N LEU A 456 -31.93 8.17 5.89
CA LEU A 456 -32.91 7.93 6.95
C LEU A 456 -34.35 7.90 6.43
N LEU A 457 -34.64 8.58 5.32
CA LEU A 457 -35.90 8.48 4.59
C LEU A 457 -36.00 7.20 3.72
N GLY A 458 -35.00 6.31 3.79
CA GLY A 458 -35.04 5.01 3.13
C GLY A 458 -34.51 4.99 1.69
N MET A 459 -33.89 6.07 1.19
CA MET A 459 -33.32 6.09 -0.17
C MET A 459 -32.14 5.10 -0.28
N PRO A 460 -32.24 4.03 -1.09
CA PRO A 460 -31.14 3.11 -1.31
C PRO A 460 -29.98 3.80 -2.03
N ARG A 461 -28.76 3.30 -1.82
CA ARG A 461 -27.61 3.68 -2.66
C ARG A 461 -27.62 2.90 -3.97
N ARG A 462 -26.91 3.40 -5.00
CA ARG A 462 -26.73 2.75 -6.32
C ARG A 462 -28.00 2.60 -7.16
N ILE A 463 -28.96 3.49 -6.96
CA ILE A 463 -30.08 3.67 -7.88
C ILE A 463 -29.77 4.83 -8.82
N ASP A 464 -30.19 4.72 -10.08
CA ASP A 464 -30.02 5.71 -11.15
C ASP A 464 -31.22 6.67 -11.28
N ALA A 465 -32.39 6.28 -10.75
CA ALA A 465 -33.60 7.09 -10.74
C ALA A 465 -34.46 6.85 -9.48
N TYR A 466 -35.41 7.75 -9.22
CA TYR A 466 -36.35 7.69 -8.08
C TYR A 466 -37.73 8.32 -8.41
N PRO A 467 -38.46 7.82 -9.44
CA PRO A 467 -39.66 8.46 -9.97
C PRO A 467 -40.81 8.65 -8.96
N ASP A 468 -41.01 7.68 -8.07
CA ASP A 468 -42.20 7.60 -7.20
C ASP A 468 -41.96 8.05 -5.75
N ASN A 469 -40.86 8.77 -5.47
CA ASN A 469 -40.46 9.15 -4.11
C ASN A 469 -40.35 10.68 -3.98
N PRO A 470 -41.47 11.40 -3.85
CA PRO A 470 -41.49 12.86 -3.80
C PRO A 470 -40.65 13.45 -2.64
N GLU A 471 -40.56 12.72 -1.53
CA GLU A 471 -39.78 13.08 -0.35
C GLU A 471 -38.27 13.13 -0.60
N TRP A 472 -37.76 12.51 -1.67
CA TRP A 472 -36.34 12.53 -2.02
C TRP A 472 -35.97 13.64 -3.02
N ILE A 473 -36.95 14.31 -3.66
CA ILE A 473 -36.71 15.28 -4.73
C ILE A 473 -35.91 16.48 -4.22
N LEU A 474 -36.43 17.20 -3.23
CA LEU A 474 -35.78 18.41 -2.73
C LEU A 474 -34.42 18.10 -2.09
N PRO A 475 -34.29 17.08 -1.20
CA PRO A 475 -32.98 16.71 -0.66
C PRO A 475 -31.94 16.37 -1.73
N ASN A 476 -32.29 15.59 -2.76
CA ASN A 476 -31.35 15.27 -3.83
C ASN A 476 -30.94 16.49 -4.66
N LEU A 477 -31.90 17.38 -4.99
CA LEU A 477 -31.59 18.60 -5.72
C LEU A 477 -30.59 19.48 -4.92
N VAL A 478 -30.82 19.63 -3.61
CA VAL A 478 -29.91 20.35 -2.72
C VAL A 478 -28.54 19.68 -2.69
N SER A 479 -28.48 18.36 -2.49
CA SER A 479 -27.22 17.62 -2.52
C SER A 479 -26.46 17.77 -3.84
N SER A 480 -27.16 17.80 -4.97
CA SER A 480 -26.54 18.02 -6.28
C SER A 480 -25.99 19.43 -6.44
N LEU A 481 -26.77 20.46 -6.08
CA LEU A 481 -26.33 21.86 -6.15
C LEU A 481 -25.08 22.10 -5.32
N PHE A 482 -25.07 21.67 -4.06
CA PHE A 482 -23.90 21.80 -3.21
C PHE A 482 -22.74 20.90 -3.65
N GLY A 483 -23.01 19.79 -4.35
CA GLY A 483 -22.00 18.97 -5.00
C GLY A 483 -21.21 19.76 -6.03
N PHE A 484 -21.90 20.56 -6.86
CA PHE A 484 -21.26 21.48 -7.80
C PHE A 484 -20.52 22.63 -7.09
N VAL A 485 -21.04 23.15 -5.98
CA VAL A 485 -20.32 24.14 -5.14
C VAL A 485 -18.99 23.59 -4.65
N MET A 486 -19.00 22.35 -4.16
CA MET A 486 -17.80 21.65 -3.72
C MET A 486 -16.81 21.44 -4.88
N ALA A 487 -17.30 21.03 -6.06
CA ALA A 487 -16.47 20.85 -7.26
C ALA A 487 -15.78 22.15 -7.70
N MET A 488 -16.50 23.29 -7.67
CA MET A 488 -15.92 24.61 -7.93
C MET A 488 -14.82 24.95 -6.91
N GLY A 489 -15.03 24.61 -5.64
CA GLY A 489 -14.02 24.77 -4.60
C GLY A 489 -12.74 23.96 -4.86
N PHE A 490 -12.85 22.69 -5.27
CA PHE A 490 -11.69 21.89 -5.66
C PHE A 490 -10.98 22.42 -6.90
N ALA A 491 -11.72 22.91 -7.90
CA ALA A 491 -11.13 23.56 -9.06
C ALA A 491 -10.34 24.82 -8.68
N LEU A 492 -10.87 25.63 -7.75
CA LEU A 492 -10.17 26.79 -7.19
C LEU A 492 -8.93 26.40 -6.38
N PHE A 493 -8.97 25.29 -5.65
CA PHE A 493 -7.79 24.78 -4.94
C PHE A 493 -6.68 24.35 -5.92
N LEU A 494 -7.04 23.66 -7.00
CA LEU A 494 -6.09 23.30 -8.05
C LEU A 494 -5.48 24.56 -8.70
N LEU A 495 -6.33 25.56 -9.01
CA LEU A 495 -5.88 26.83 -9.53
C LEU A 495 -4.91 27.52 -8.56
N ASP A 496 -5.18 27.52 -7.26
CA ASP A 496 -4.29 28.08 -6.23
C ASP A 496 -2.90 27.43 -6.26
N LEU A 497 -2.82 26.10 -6.31
CA LEU A 497 -1.55 25.37 -6.42
C LEU A 497 -0.79 25.73 -7.70
N LEU A 498 -1.48 25.82 -8.84
CA LEU A 498 -0.88 26.19 -10.12
C LEU A 498 -0.36 27.63 -10.12
N LEU A 499 -1.15 28.59 -9.62
CA LEU A 499 -0.75 29.99 -9.51
C LEU A 499 0.48 30.15 -8.61
N GLN A 500 0.59 29.35 -7.55
CA GLN A 500 1.74 29.37 -6.64
C GLN A 500 3.01 28.85 -7.30
N VAL A 501 2.94 27.77 -8.08
CA VAL A 501 4.11 27.25 -8.79
C VAL A 501 4.57 28.18 -9.91
N VAL A 502 3.63 28.84 -10.61
CA VAL A 502 3.94 29.71 -11.76
C VAL A 502 4.33 31.13 -11.35
N PHE A 503 3.64 31.71 -10.37
CA PHE A 503 3.78 33.13 -9.98
C PHE A 503 4.27 33.33 -8.54
N GLY A 504 4.45 32.27 -7.75
CA GLY A 504 4.89 32.37 -6.36
C GLY A 504 6.31 32.91 -6.23
N SER A 505 6.52 33.80 -5.26
CA SER A 505 7.85 34.31 -4.92
C SER A 505 8.69 33.22 -4.23
N ARG A 506 10.02 33.35 -4.20
CA ARG A 506 10.88 32.37 -3.51
C ARG A 506 10.57 32.34 -2.02
N ALA A 507 10.35 31.14 -1.47
CA ALA A 507 10.12 30.96 -0.05
C ALA A 507 11.43 31.03 0.75
N ARG A 508 11.36 31.62 1.95
CA ARG A 508 12.44 31.52 2.96
C ARG A 508 12.57 30.07 3.42
N ARG A 509 13.80 29.59 3.66
CA ARG A 509 14.04 28.31 4.34
C ARG A 509 13.29 28.28 5.69
N ASP A 510 12.57 27.20 5.94
CA ASP A 510 11.68 27.04 7.09
C ASP A 510 10.71 28.25 7.25
N PRO A 511 9.72 28.38 6.34
CA PRO A 511 8.76 29.48 6.40
C PRO A 511 7.83 29.41 7.62
N TRP A 512 7.81 28.26 8.30
CA TRP A 512 6.97 28.00 9.44
C TRP A 512 7.72 28.06 10.77
N GLU A 513 9.05 28.09 10.77
CA GLU A 513 9.88 27.96 11.97
C GLU A 513 9.53 26.68 12.75
N ALA A 514 9.45 25.56 12.03
CA ALA A 514 9.04 24.27 12.57
C ALA A 514 10.15 23.58 13.37
N GLY A 515 11.43 23.81 13.00
CA GLY A 515 12.58 23.20 13.67
C GLY A 515 12.75 21.68 13.44
N THR A 516 12.02 21.11 12.49
CA THR A 516 12.08 19.70 12.09
C THR A 516 13.02 19.48 10.90
N LEU A 517 13.51 18.24 10.72
CA LEU A 517 14.59 17.94 9.75
C LEU A 517 14.20 18.14 8.29
N GLU A 518 12.91 18.05 7.93
CA GLU A 518 12.46 18.27 6.56
C GLU A 518 12.67 19.72 6.08
N TRP A 519 12.91 20.66 7.00
CA TRP A 519 13.24 22.05 6.69
C TRP A 519 14.76 22.34 6.75
N ALA A 520 15.59 21.33 7.02
CA ALA A 520 17.03 21.49 7.21
C ALA A 520 17.85 21.53 5.90
N MET A 521 17.17 21.52 4.75
CA MET A 521 17.77 21.42 3.41
C MET A 521 17.56 22.71 2.57
N PRO A 522 18.27 22.87 1.44
CA PRO A 522 17.90 23.86 0.42
C PRO A 522 16.46 23.66 -0.07
N MET A 523 15.81 24.74 -0.52
CA MET A 523 14.46 24.68 -1.10
C MET A 523 14.48 25.18 -2.56
N PRO A 524 13.93 24.42 -3.53
CA PRO A 524 13.36 23.07 -3.36
C PRO A 524 14.41 22.04 -2.92
N ALA A 525 13.93 20.94 -2.35
CA ALA A 525 14.78 19.87 -1.83
C ALA A 525 15.72 19.31 -2.92
N PRO A 526 17.05 19.19 -2.66
CA PRO A 526 17.97 18.56 -3.61
C PRO A 526 17.79 17.04 -3.66
N SER A 527 18.29 16.41 -4.72
CA SER A 527 18.13 14.97 -4.97
C SER A 527 18.69 14.04 -3.88
N TYR A 528 19.70 14.49 -3.13
CA TYR A 528 20.30 13.74 -2.01
C TYR A 528 19.71 14.08 -0.65
N ASN A 529 18.71 14.97 -0.60
CA ASN A 529 18.18 15.62 0.59
C ASN A 529 19.23 16.37 1.45
N ILE A 530 19.90 15.65 2.33
CA ILE A 530 20.79 16.17 3.38
C ILE A 530 22.25 15.79 3.04
N ALA A 531 23.15 16.76 3.15
CA ALA A 531 24.54 16.59 2.73
C ALA A 531 25.36 15.67 3.66
N SER A 532 25.05 15.62 4.95
CA SER A 532 25.60 14.65 5.93
C SER A 532 24.53 14.24 6.94
N LEU A 533 24.44 12.96 7.30
CA LEU A 533 23.37 12.44 8.16
C LEU A 533 23.45 13.05 9.57
N PRO A 534 22.33 13.55 10.13
CA PRO A 534 22.37 14.40 11.31
C PRO A 534 22.72 13.64 12.59
N LEU A 535 23.57 14.25 13.40
CA LEU A 535 23.77 13.91 14.81
C LEU A 535 22.80 14.71 15.69
N PRO A 536 22.49 14.24 16.91
CA PRO A 536 21.63 14.97 17.84
C PRO A 536 22.10 16.42 18.06
N GLY A 537 21.18 17.39 17.91
CA GLY A 537 21.43 18.81 18.17
C GLY A 537 22.07 19.61 17.02
N GLN A 538 22.37 18.99 15.87
CA GLN A 538 22.96 19.70 14.72
C GLN A 538 21.94 20.60 14.01
N THR A 539 22.42 21.74 13.51
CA THR A 539 21.62 22.71 12.75
C THR A 539 21.76 22.51 11.25
N ALA A 540 20.85 23.10 10.46
CA ALA A 540 20.91 23.02 9.00
C ALA A 540 22.25 23.50 8.38
N PRO A 541 22.87 24.60 8.86
CA PRO A 541 24.23 24.97 8.44
C PRO A 541 25.30 23.91 8.68
N ASP A 542 25.26 23.21 9.82
CA ASP A 542 26.26 22.18 10.17
C ASP A 542 26.17 20.99 9.21
N LEU A 543 24.93 20.58 8.89
CA LEU A 543 24.67 19.51 7.92
C LEU A 543 25.11 19.92 6.51
N ALA A 544 24.90 21.17 6.11
CA ALA A 544 25.33 21.69 4.81
C ALA A 544 26.87 21.77 4.67
N ARG A 545 27.59 21.93 5.78
CA ARG A 545 29.07 21.87 5.82
C ARG A 545 29.62 20.45 5.96
N GLY A 546 28.77 19.43 6.03
CA GLY A 546 29.20 18.04 6.11
C GLY A 546 29.67 17.60 7.50
N GLU A 547 29.22 18.26 8.56
CA GLU A 547 29.66 17.96 9.93
C GLU A 547 28.90 16.77 10.56
N GLY A 548 27.84 16.27 9.91
CA GLY A 548 27.15 15.04 10.30
C GLY A 548 27.93 13.78 9.93
N MET A 549 27.28 12.60 10.03
CA MET A 549 27.88 11.33 9.63
C MET A 549 27.83 11.10 8.11
N LEU A 550 28.80 10.36 7.58
CA LEU A 550 28.96 10.00 6.17
C LEU A 550 28.82 11.23 5.24
N PRO A 551 29.66 12.27 5.38
CA PRO A 551 29.56 13.45 4.54
C PRO A 551 29.91 13.12 3.08
N GLY A 552 29.08 13.61 2.15
CA GLY A 552 29.34 13.45 0.72
C GLY A 552 29.19 12.02 0.24
N ALA A 553 29.98 11.64 -0.76
CA ALA A 553 29.99 10.32 -1.35
C ALA A 553 31.44 9.82 -1.49
N PRO A 554 32.08 9.40 -0.39
CA PRO A 554 33.52 9.14 -0.33
C PRO A 554 34.02 8.07 -1.31
N ARG A 555 33.13 7.23 -1.84
CA ARG A 555 33.44 6.16 -2.81
C ARG A 555 32.79 6.36 -4.18
N ASP A 556 32.31 7.57 -4.46
CA ASP A 556 31.57 7.94 -5.69
C ASP A 556 30.34 7.05 -5.94
N ARG A 557 29.59 6.78 -4.86
CA ARG A 557 28.41 5.90 -4.84
C ARG A 557 27.29 6.53 -4.02
N ARG A 558 26.05 6.12 -4.30
CA ARG A 558 24.89 6.45 -3.46
C ARG A 558 24.97 5.64 -2.17
N GLU A 559 25.41 6.29 -1.10
CA GLU A 559 25.64 5.64 0.20
C GLU A 559 24.84 6.30 1.31
N THR A 560 24.33 5.47 2.21
CA THR A 560 23.56 5.90 3.38
C THR A 560 23.84 4.97 4.57
N LEU A 561 23.54 5.44 5.78
CA LEU A 561 23.69 4.64 6.98
C LEU A 561 22.49 3.72 7.19
N VAL A 562 22.79 2.54 7.73
CA VAL A 562 21.79 1.61 8.26
C VAL A 562 21.99 1.50 9.76
N VAL A 563 20.90 1.65 10.50
CA VAL A 563 20.85 1.64 11.95
C VAL A 563 20.14 0.40 12.49
N GLU A 564 20.34 0.15 13.78
CA GLU A 564 19.56 -0.81 14.55
C GLU A 564 18.11 -0.34 14.70
N ALA A 565 17.16 -1.27 14.59
CA ALA A 565 15.73 -0.99 14.52
C ALA A 565 15.14 -0.30 15.76
N LEU A 566 15.63 -0.59 16.97
CA LEU A 566 15.11 0.00 18.21
C LEU A 566 15.93 1.21 18.66
N GLY A 567 17.24 1.02 18.84
CA GLY A 567 18.14 2.01 19.43
C GLY A 567 18.72 3.04 18.47
N GLY A 568 18.61 2.86 17.15
CA GLY A 568 19.17 3.79 16.16
C GLY A 568 20.71 3.78 16.08
N ALA A 569 21.38 2.80 16.69
CA ALA A 569 22.83 2.68 16.64
C ALA A 569 23.31 2.37 15.20
N PRO A 570 24.33 3.06 14.65
CA PRO A 570 24.87 2.77 13.32
C PRO A 570 25.43 1.34 13.24
N ARG A 571 25.05 0.60 12.19
CA ARG A 571 25.46 -0.81 12.00
C ARG A 571 26.34 -1.00 10.77
N HIS A 572 25.92 -0.46 9.63
CA HIS A 572 26.62 -0.65 8.35
C HIS A 572 26.26 0.45 7.36
N VAL A 573 26.98 0.52 6.24
CA VAL A 573 26.70 1.43 5.11
C VAL A 573 25.99 0.67 4.00
N ALA A 574 24.81 1.14 3.61
CA ALA A 574 24.10 0.63 2.44
C ALA A 574 24.53 1.38 1.19
N VAL A 575 24.82 0.62 0.13
CA VAL A 575 24.98 1.17 -1.22
C VAL A 575 23.66 1.01 -1.95
N LEU A 576 23.07 2.14 -2.34
CA LEU A 576 21.80 2.21 -3.03
C LEU A 576 21.98 2.22 -4.55
N PRO A 577 21.02 1.67 -5.30
CA PRO A 577 21.10 1.63 -6.75
C PRO A 577 20.98 3.01 -7.40
N GLY A 578 21.69 3.16 -8.52
CA GLY A 578 21.52 4.29 -9.45
C GLY A 578 20.32 4.13 -10.39
N ASN A 579 20.13 5.15 -11.23
CA ASN A 579 19.08 5.20 -12.26
C ASN A 579 19.18 4.02 -13.24
N THR A 580 18.04 3.41 -13.57
CA THR A 580 17.96 2.23 -14.44
C THR A 580 16.58 2.11 -15.09
N LEU A 581 16.53 1.54 -16.30
CA LEU A 581 15.26 1.23 -16.99
C LEU A 581 14.64 -0.10 -16.53
N LEU A 582 15.35 -0.87 -15.71
CA LEU A 582 14.90 -2.20 -15.30
C LEU A 582 13.51 -2.19 -14.60
N PRO A 583 13.18 -1.23 -13.72
CA PRO A 583 11.85 -1.17 -13.11
C PRO A 583 10.71 -0.99 -14.13
N VAL A 584 10.85 -0.06 -15.09
CA VAL A 584 9.81 0.17 -16.12
C VAL A 584 9.69 -1.02 -17.06
N VAL A 585 10.80 -1.66 -17.44
CA VAL A 585 10.79 -2.87 -18.28
C VAL A 585 10.11 -4.03 -17.55
N THR A 586 10.43 -4.23 -16.26
CA THR A 586 9.82 -5.29 -15.45
C THR A 586 8.31 -5.06 -15.32
N ALA A 587 7.89 -3.83 -14.99
CA ALA A 587 6.48 -3.47 -14.91
C ALA A 587 5.76 -3.63 -16.26
N ALA A 588 6.39 -3.25 -17.38
CA ALA A 588 5.80 -3.39 -18.70
C ALA A 588 5.62 -4.86 -19.12
N VAL A 589 6.57 -5.73 -18.78
CA VAL A 589 6.46 -7.18 -19.04
C VAL A 589 5.33 -7.80 -18.20
N ILE A 590 5.20 -7.41 -16.94
CA ILE A 590 4.06 -7.83 -16.09
C ILE A 590 2.75 -7.26 -16.63
N GLY A 591 2.71 -5.98 -17.03
CA GLY A 591 1.54 -5.38 -17.67
C GLY A 591 1.15 -6.09 -18.96
N GLY A 592 2.12 -6.56 -19.75
CA GLY A 592 1.88 -7.42 -20.90
C GLY A 592 1.22 -8.75 -20.52
N PHE A 593 1.69 -9.41 -19.46
CA PHE A 593 1.04 -10.60 -18.91
C PHE A 593 -0.42 -10.31 -18.48
N VAL A 594 -0.64 -9.20 -17.75
CA VAL A 594 -1.96 -8.76 -17.31
C VAL A 594 -2.89 -8.54 -18.50
N LEU A 595 -2.43 -7.85 -19.56
CA LEU A 595 -3.22 -7.65 -20.78
C LEU A 595 -3.51 -8.96 -21.52
N LEU A 596 -2.55 -9.88 -21.58
CA LEU A 596 -2.76 -11.20 -22.20
C LEU A 596 -3.82 -12.01 -21.44
N MET A 597 -3.82 -11.95 -20.09
CA MET A 597 -4.86 -12.55 -19.26
C MET A 597 -6.22 -11.90 -19.54
N LEU A 598 -6.27 -10.56 -19.55
CA LEU A 598 -7.49 -9.78 -19.77
C LEU A 598 -8.16 -10.08 -21.11
N PHE A 599 -7.37 -10.30 -22.17
CA PHE A 599 -7.88 -10.66 -23.50
C PHE A 599 -8.08 -12.17 -23.71
N GLY A 600 -7.90 -13.00 -22.66
CA GLY A 600 -8.10 -14.45 -22.74
C GLY A 600 -6.98 -15.22 -23.47
N PHE A 601 -5.82 -14.60 -23.71
CA PHE A 601 -4.67 -15.22 -24.37
C PHE A 601 -3.79 -16.00 -23.38
N TYR A 602 -4.36 -17.04 -22.77
CA TYR A 602 -3.71 -17.80 -21.67
C TYR A 602 -2.41 -18.51 -22.06
N ARG A 603 -2.30 -19.04 -23.29
CA ARG A 603 -1.07 -19.72 -23.76
C ARG A 603 0.10 -18.74 -23.88
N PRO A 604 -0.03 -17.59 -24.58
CA PRO A 604 0.96 -16.51 -24.52
C PRO A 604 1.23 -16.00 -23.11
N ALA A 605 0.19 -15.87 -22.27
CA ALA A 605 0.36 -15.42 -20.87
C ALA A 605 1.28 -16.37 -20.08
N ALA A 606 1.15 -17.68 -20.26
CA ALA A 606 2.06 -18.65 -19.64
C ALA A 606 3.51 -18.47 -20.10
N VAL A 607 3.75 -18.14 -21.38
CA VAL A 607 5.11 -17.83 -21.89
C VAL A 607 5.63 -16.51 -21.28
N ALA A 608 4.77 -15.52 -21.05
CA ALA A 608 5.15 -14.26 -20.43
C ALA A 608 5.70 -14.44 -19.01
N LEU A 609 5.33 -15.50 -18.28
CA LEU A 609 5.94 -15.83 -16.98
C LEU A 609 7.45 -16.07 -17.08
N ALA A 610 7.93 -16.68 -18.18
CA ALA A 610 9.37 -16.83 -18.42
C ALA A 610 10.04 -15.47 -18.65
N ALA A 611 9.39 -14.55 -19.39
CA ALA A 611 9.88 -13.19 -19.56
C ALA A 611 9.94 -12.42 -18.23
N ILE A 612 8.93 -12.59 -17.36
CA ILE A 612 8.93 -12.04 -16.00
C ILE A 612 10.13 -12.60 -15.21
N ALA A 613 10.33 -13.92 -15.20
CA ALA A 613 11.47 -14.54 -14.53
C ALA A 613 12.83 -14.05 -15.06
N LEU A 614 12.95 -13.84 -16.37
CA LEU A 614 14.14 -13.27 -17.00
C LEU A 614 14.39 -11.83 -16.55
N THR A 615 13.36 -10.98 -16.54
CA THR A 615 13.51 -9.60 -16.04
C THR A 615 13.88 -9.59 -14.56
N ALA A 616 13.23 -10.40 -13.72
CA ALA A 616 13.55 -10.58 -12.31
C ALA A 616 15.01 -11.03 -12.11
N TRP A 617 15.50 -11.95 -12.95
CA TRP A 617 16.91 -12.35 -12.92
C TRP A 617 17.86 -11.18 -13.17
N GLN A 618 17.54 -10.22 -14.04
CA GLN A 618 18.42 -9.06 -14.29
C GLN A 618 18.60 -8.16 -13.06
N TRP A 619 17.69 -8.19 -12.08
CA TRP A 619 17.81 -7.38 -10.86
C TRP A 619 19.06 -7.72 -10.05
N GLN A 620 19.54 -8.96 -10.15
CA GLN A 620 20.73 -9.40 -9.44
C GLN A 620 22.02 -8.69 -9.87
N GLY A 621 22.05 -8.00 -11.00
CA GLY A 621 23.24 -7.30 -11.49
C GLY A 621 23.80 -6.24 -10.52
N PHE A 622 22.97 -5.73 -9.60
CA PHE A 622 23.39 -4.80 -8.54
C PHE A 622 23.59 -5.48 -7.17
N MET A 623 23.21 -6.75 -7.02
CA MET A 623 23.33 -7.46 -5.75
C MET A 623 24.78 -7.90 -5.53
N GLY A 624 25.36 -7.46 -4.40
CA GLY A 624 26.70 -7.85 -3.96
C GLY A 624 27.84 -7.06 -4.63
N CYS A 625 29.07 -7.39 -4.25
CA CYS A 625 30.29 -6.76 -4.79
C CYS A 625 31.34 -7.83 -5.07
N ARG A 626 32.02 -7.75 -6.23
CA ARG A 626 33.08 -8.70 -6.62
C ARG A 626 34.42 -8.40 -5.95
N ARG A 627 34.65 -7.16 -5.52
CA ARG A 627 35.88 -6.70 -4.87
C ARG A 627 35.61 -6.40 -3.40
N ASP A 628 36.58 -6.68 -2.55
CA ASP A 628 36.55 -6.19 -1.18
C ASP A 628 36.88 -4.69 -1.17
N ALA A 629 35.98 -3.87 -0.62
CA ALA A 629 36.13 -2.43 -0.53
C ALA A 629 36.45 -1.96 0.90
N GLY A 630 36.55 -2.90 1.86
CA GLY A 630 36.78 -2.61 3.27
C GLY A 630 35.68 -1.79 3.95
N PRO A 631 35.83 -1.53 5.27
CA PRO A 631 34.95 -0.65 6.03
C PRO A 631 35.07 0.83 5.62
N VAL A 632 33.94 1.53 5.62
CA VAL A 632 33.82 2.96 5.32
C VAL A 632 33.97 3.77 6.60
N GLU A 633 34.81 4.79 6.59
CA GLU A 633 34.85 5.77 7.68
C GLU A 633 33.65 6.71 7.56
N VAL A 634 32.78 6.69 8.58
CA VAL A 634 31.51 7.45 8.59
C VAL A 634 31.57 8.66 9.52
N SER A 635 32.46 8.62 10.50
CA SER A 635 32.81 9.73 11.39
C SER A 635 34.20 9.46 11.95
N PRO A 636 34.91 10.48 12.48
CA PRO A 636 36.27 10.31 12.97
C PRO A 636 36.38 9.16 13.98
N GLY A 637 37.18 8.14 13.64
CA GLY A 637 37.40 6.96 14.49
C GLY A 637 36.28 5.90 14.46
N LEU A 638 35.26 6.05 13.62
CA LEU A 638 34.20 5.05 13.43
C LEU A 638 34.18 4.56 11.98
N ARG A 639 34.49 3.27 11.80
CA ARG A 639 34.45 2.60 10.51
C ARG A 639 33.39 1.51 10.52
N LEU A 640 32.50 1.51 9.51
CA LEU A 640 31.39 0.58 9.41
C LEU A 640 31.53 -0.32 8.17
N PRO A 641 31.15 -1.61 8.25
CA PRO A 641 31.17 -2.50 7.10
C PRO A 641 30.12 -2.08 6.04
N PRO A 642 30.33 -2.43 4.76
CA PRO A 642 29.30 -2.27 3.73
C PRO A 642 28.21 -3.36 3.83
N ASN A 643 27.03 -3.11 3.26
CA ASN A 643 25.86 -3.99 3.30
C ASN A 643 26.09 -5.44 2.82
N TRP A 644 26.96 -5.67 1.84
CA TRP A 644 27.25 -7.03 1.35
C TRP A 644 28.12 -7.86 2.29
N ALA A 645 28.74 -7.24 3.31
CA ALA A 645 29.57 -7.92 4.30
C ALA A 645 28.81 -8.34 5.57
N VAL A 646 27.53 -7.99 5.68
CA VAL A 646 26.69 -8.27 6.86
C VAL A 646 25.48 -9.14 6.48
N GLU A 647 25.11 -10.09 7.34
CA GLU A 647 23.91 -10.91 7.13
C GLU A 647 22.62 -10.13 7.41
N ASP A 648 22.65 -9.23 8.39
CA ASP A 648 21.51 -8.40 8.77
C ASP A 648 21.43 -7.08 7.97
N GLY A 649 21.45 -7.22 6.65
CA GLY A 649 21.32 -6.10 5.70
C GLY A 649 19.87 -5.73 5.38
N LEU A 650 19.68 -4.62 4.65
CA LEU A 650 18.36 -4.17 4.20
C LEU A 650 17.59 -5.25 3.44
N ALA A 651 18.26 -5.98 2.54
CA ALA A 651 17.62 -7.05 1.75
C ALA A 651 16.97 -8.14 2.63
N ARG A 652 17.58 -8.48 3.77
CA ARG A 652 17.01 -9.44 4.72
C ARG A 652 15.75 -8.87 5.39
N THR A 653 15.80 -7.62 5.85
CA THR A 653 14.62 -6.98 6.46
C THR A 653 13.48 -6.80 5.46
N GLY A 654 13.79 -6.41 4.22
CA GLY A 654 12.81 -6.32 3.13
C GLY A 654 12.17 -7.68 2.82
N LEU A 655 12.97 -8.75 2.77
CA LEU A 655 12.45 -10.11 2.60
C LEU A 655 11.51 -10.52 3.73
N VAL A 656 11.86 -10.24 4.98
CA VAL A 656 10.99 -10.54 6.13
C VAL A 656 9.65 -9.83 5.99
N CYS A 657 9.64 -8.57 5.56
CA CYS A 657 8.39 -7.85 5.29
C CYS A 657 7.59 -8.54 4.18
N LEU A 658 8.22 -8.85 3.05
CA LEU A 658 7.55 -9.57 1.94
C LEU A 658 6.97 -10.92 2.39
N LEU A 659 7.67 -11.67 3.24
CA LEU A 659 7.20 -12.95 3.77
C LEU A 659 6.09 -12.80 4.80
N ILE A 660 5.97 -11.66 5.50
CA ILE A 660 4.80 -11.36 6.32
C ILE A 660 3.58 -11.18 5.42
N ALA A 661 3.67 -10.37 4.35
CA ALA A 661 2.58 -10.20 3.40
C ALA A 661 2.16 -11.52 2.75
N ASN A 662 3.15 -12.30 2.31
CA ASN A 662 2.91 -13.62 1.73
C ASN A 662 2.32 -14.60 2.76
N GLY A 663 2.82 -14.56 4.01
CA GLY A 663 2.26 -15.33 5.13
C GLY A 663 0.80 -15.00 5.41
N THR A 664 0.41 -13.73 5.30
CA THR A 664 -0.99 -13.32 5.42
C THR A 664 -1.82 -13.79 4.24
N LEU A 665 -1.30 -13.72 3.00
CA LEU A 665 -1.96 -14.30 1.82
C LEU A 665 -2.24 -15.79 2.05
N PHE A 666 -1.23 -16.53 2.51
CA PHE A 666 -1.35 -17.96 2.80
C PHE A 666 -2.34 -18.22 3.94
N ALA A 667 -2.32 -17.43 5.02
CA ALA A 667 -3.29 -17.55 6.11
C ALA A 667 -4.73 -17.31 5.64
N CYS A 668 -4.95 -16.34 4.75
CA CYS A 668 -6.27 -16.10 4.14
C CYS A 668 -6.69 -17.25 3.23
N PHE A 669 -5.74 -17.90 2.56
CA PHE A 669 -6.00 -19.11 1.78
C PHE A 669 -6.39 -20.29 2.67
N LEU A 670 -5.70 -20.48 3.80
CA LEU A 670 -6.10 -21.48 4.81
C LEU A 670 -7.50 -21.17 5.37
N PHE A 671 -7.81 -19.89 5.62
CA PHE A 671 -9.14 -19.45 6.00
C PHE A 671 -10.18 -19.81 4.93
N ALA A 672 -9.90 -19.57 3.65
CA ALA A 672 -10.80 -19.95 2.55
C ALA A 672 -11.05 -21.47 2.51
N VAL A 673 -10.01 -22.29 2.69
CA VAL A 673 -10.15 -23.75 2.78
C VAL A 673 -11.04 -24.15 3.95
N GLY A 674 -10.78 -23.60 5.14
CA GLY A 674 -11.56 -23.89 6.34
C GLY A 674 -13.01 -23.41 6.24
N PHE A 675 -13.22 -22.20 5.74
CA PHE A 675 -14.53 -21.59 5.53
C PHE A 675 -15.37 -22.45 4.58
N LEU A 676 -14.85 -22.78 3.39
CA LEU A 676 -15.60 -23.59 2.44
C LEU A 676 -15.83 -25.01 2.96
N SER A 677 -14.84 -25.65 3.58
CA SER A 677 -14.99 -27.03 4.05
C SER A 677 -15.96 -27.20 5.22
N VAL A 678 -16.23 -26.15 5.99
CA VAL A 678 -17.03 -26.23 7.24
C VAL A 678 -18.36 -25.50 7.13
N ILE A 679 -18.42 -24.40 6.38
CA ILE A 679 -19.56 -23.47 6.37
C ILE A 679 -20.32 -23.52 5.04
N ALA A 680 -19.62 -23.72 3.91
CA ALA A 680 -20.26 -23.61 2.60
C ALA A 680 -21.32 -24.72 2.37
N PRO A 681 -22.38 -24.41 1.59
CA PRO A 681 -23.38 -25.39 1.20
C PRO A 681 -22.81 -26.44 0.23
N ASN A 682 -23.54 -27.56 0.06
CA ASN A 682 -23.20 -28.65 -0.88
C ASN A 682 -21.90 -29.42 -0.56
N TRP A 683 -21.61 -29.54 0.73
CA TRP A 683 -20.65 -30.50 1.30
C TRP A 683 -21.41 -31.71 1.89
N PRO A 684 -20.86 -32.95 1.87
CA PRO A 684 -19.46 -33.30 1.60
C PRO A 684 -19.08 -33.28 0.12
N ALA A 685 -17.80 -33.01 -0.14
CA ALA A 685 -17.24 -33.00 -1.48
C ALA A 685 -17.33 -34.39 -2.14
N PRO A 686 -17.33 -34.48 -3.49
CA PRO A 686 -17.37 -35.76 -4.19
C PRO A 686 -16.20 -36.69 -3.82
N GLU A 687 -16.37 -38.01 -3.91
CA GLU A 687 -15.26 -38.94 -3.69
C GLU A 687 -14.04 -38.59 -4.57
N SER A 688 -12.85 -38.57 -3.95
CA SER A 688 -11.58 -38.31 -4.62
C SER A 688 -11.23 -39.48 -5.54
N GLY A 689 -10.72 -39.21 -6.76
CA GLY A 689 -10.53 -40.22 -7.80
C GLY A 689 -9.46 -41.28 -7.45
N PRO A 690 -8.16 -41.00 -7.58
CA PRO A 690 -7.12 -41.88 -7.05
C PRO A 690 -6.91 -41.59 -5.55
N GLY A 691 -7.26 -42.54 -4.69
CA GLY A 691 -7.24 -42.37 -3.23
C GLY A 691 -5.91 -41.85 -2.67
N ALA A 692 -5.99 -41.14 -1.54
CA ALA A 692 -4.91 -40.48 -0.80
C ALA A 692 -3.56 -41.24 -0.74
N ALA A 693 -3.59 -42.58 -0.78
CA ALA A 693 -2.42 -43.44 -0.87
C ALA A 693 -1.51 -43.16 -2.09
N ARG A 694 -2.06 -42.82 -3.26
CA ARG A 694 -1.27 -42.52 -4.48
C ARG A 694 -0.60 -41.14 -4.41
N ALA A 695 -1.20 -40.18 -3.71
CA ALA A 695 -0.64 -38.85 -3.49
C ALA A 695 0.39 -38.82 -2.34
N ALA A 696 0.34 -39.79 -1.41
CA ALA A 696 1.21 -39.83 -0.23
C ALA A 696 2.71 -39.93 -0.60
N ILE A 697 3.07 -40.76 -1.57
CA ILE A 697 4.47 -40.92 -2.00
C ILE A 697 5.02 -39.62 -2.61
N PRO A 698 4.43 -39.02 -3.65
CA PRO A 698 4.95 -37.78 -4.22
C PRO A 698 4.88 -36.61 -3.23
N ALA A 699 3.89 -36.56 -2.33
CA ALA A 699 3.87 -35.58 -1.24
C ALA A 699 5.04 -35.76 -0.25
N GLY A 700 5.35 -37.01 0.12
CA GLY A 700 6.52 -37.32 0.95
C GLY A 700 7.83 -36.95 0.28
N VAL A 701 7.99 -37.27 -1.01
CA VAL A 701 9.18 -36.88 -1.80
C VAL A 701 9.32 -35.37 -1.88
N LEU A 702 8.22 -34.63 -2.09
CA LEU A 702 8.19 -33.18 -2.09
C LEU A 702 8.72 -32.62 -0.75
N LEU A 703 8.16 -33.07 0.37
CA LEU A 703 8.56 -32.59 1.70
C LEU A 703 10.01 -32.94 2.05
N LEU A 704 10.44 -34.17 1.78
CA LEU A 704 11.83 -34.59 2.00
C LEU A 704 12.82 -33.80 1.14
N SER A 705 12.45 -33.52 -0.11
CA SER A 705 13.26 -32.71 -1.02
C SER A 705 13.39 -31.27 -0.53
N LEU A 706 12.30 -30.67 -0.04
CA LEU A 706 12.34 -29.31 0.53
C LEU A 706 13.08 -29.26 1.87
N LEU A 707 12.99 -30.30 2.69
CA LEU A 707 13.77 -30.44 3.92
C LEU A 707 15.27 -30.54 3.61
N ALA A 708 15.65 -31.36 2.62
CA ALA A 708 17.03 -31.45 2.16
C ALA A 708 17.52 -30.10 1.62
N ALA A 709 16.73 -29.41 0.81
CA ALA A 709 17.07 -28.08 0.29
C ALA A 709 17.24 -27.04 1.41
N SER A 710 16.38 -27.05 2.45
CA SER A 710 16.52 -26.20 3.65
C SER A 710 17.81 -26.51 4.41
N ALA A 711 18.14 -27.78 4.65
CA ALA A 711 19.40 -28.17 5.28
C ALA A 711 20.63 -27.69 4.48
N LEU A 712 20.58 -27.83 3.16
CA LEU A 712 21.65 -27.38 2.25
C LEU A 712 21.78 -25.84 2.20
N ALA A 713 20.69 -25.10 2.33
CA ALA A 713 20.70 -23.64 2.38
C ALA A 713 21.36 -23.08 3.66
N ARG A 714 21.42 -23.88 4.74
CA ARG A 714 22.11 -23.51 6.00
C ARG A 714 23.63 -23.63 5.90
N LEU A 715 24.17 -24.34 4.91
CA LEU A 715 25.60 -24.45 4.72
C LEU A 715 26.21 -23.08 4.39
N SER A 716 27.28 -22.72 5.09
CA SER A 716 27.92 -21.41 4.99
C SER A 716 28.34 -21.07 3.56
N LEU A 717 28.27 -19.79 3.21
CA LEU A 717 28.67 -19.26 1.90
C LEU A 717 27.98 -19.97 0.72
N ALA A 718 26.72 -20.39 0.92
CA ALA A 718 25.94 -21.13 -0.06
C ALA A 718 26.66 -22.36 -0.62
N ARG A 719 27.42 -23.09 0.22
CA ARG A 719 28.14 -24.30 -0.21
C ARG A 719 27.22 -25.38 -0.76
N GLY A 720 26.00 -25.48 -0.22
CA GLY A 720 24.98 -26.44 -0.63
C GLY A 720 24.19 -26.05 -1.89
N ALA A 721 24.43 -24.89 -2.51
CA ALA A 721 23.56 -24.38 -3.60
C ALA A 721 23.40 -25.36 -4.78
N SER A 722 24.47 -26.03 -5.21
CA SER A 722 24.41 -26.98 -6.32
C SER A 722 23.57 -28.22 -5.98
N ALA A 723 23.75 -28.78 -4.79
CA ALA A 723 22.95 -29.93 -4.34
C ALA A 723 21.49 -29.52 -4.09
N ALA A 724 21.26 -28.30 -3.60
CA ALA A 724 19.92 -27.80 -3.36
C ALA A 724 19.13 -27.61 -4.66
N LEU A 725 19.79 -27.27 -5.78
CA LEU A 725 19.13 -27.23 -7.09
C LEU A 725 18.60 -28.61 -7.52
N LEU A 726 19.33 -29.69 -7.22
CA LEU A 726 18.86 -31.05 -7.50
C LEU A 726 17.65 -31.40 -6.63
N ALA A 727 17.71 -31.08 -5.33
CA ALA A 727 16.61 -31.29 -4.41
C ALA A 727 15.36 -30.48 -4.82
N LEU A 728 15.52 -29.22 -5.23
CA LEU A 728 14.43 -28.37 -5.71
C LEU A 728 13.87 -28.85 -7.06
N GLY A 729 14.72 -29.39 -7.94
CA GLY A 729 14.28 -30.06 -9.16
C GLY A 729 13.43 -31.31 -8.86
N ALA A 730 13.84 -32.12 -7.88
CA ALA A 730 13.05 -33.27 -7.42
C ALA A 730 11.72 -32.83 -6.78
N ALA A 731 11.71 -31.72 -6.01
CA ALA A 731 10.50 -31.13 -5.46
C ALA A 731 9.52 -30.69 -6.57
N LEU A 732 10.00 -30.03 -7.64
CA LEU A 732 9.17 -29.66 -8.79
C LEU A 732 8.64 -30.89 -9.54
N ALA A 733 9.47 -31.93 -9.72
CA ALA A 733 9.02 -33.17 -10.35
C ALA A 733 7.93 -33.86 -9.51
N ALA A 734 8.09 -33.90 -8.19
CA ALA A 734 7.08 -34.44 -7.28
C ALA A 734 5.79 -33.61 -7.29
N ALA A 735 5.88 -32.29 -7.35
CA ALA A 735 4.73 -31.40 -7.53
C ALA A 735 4.03 -31.63 -8.88
N GLY A 736 4.77 -31.91 -9.95
CA GLY A 736 4.22 -32.30 -11.25
C GLY A 736 3.46 -33.64 -11.22
N LEU A 737 3.97 -34.63 -10.47
CA LEU A 737 3.27 -35.89 -10.23
C LEU A 737 1.99 -35.69 -9.41
N LEU A 738 2.02 -34.82 -8.40
CA LEU A 738 0.82 -34.43 -7.66
C LEU A 738 -0.20 -33.76 -8.58
N ALA A 739 0.23 -32.83 -9.44
CA ALA A 739 -0.64 -32.13 -10.38
C ALA A 739 -1.32 -33.09 -11.36
N ALA A 740 -0.59 -34.09 -11.87
CA ALA A 740 -1.14 -35.12 -12.76
C ALA A 740 -2.13 -36.06 -12.05
N GLY A 741 -2.09 -36.12 -10.72
CA GLY A 741 -3.01 -36.92 -9.90
C GLY A 741 -4.15 -36.12 -9.27
N LEU A 742 -4.25 -34.81 -9.51
CA LEU A 742 -5.36 -33.99 -9.01
C LEU A 742 -6.66 -34.32 -9.75
N ASP A 743 -7.76 -34.30 -9.00
CA ASP A 743 -9.11 -34.29 -9.57
C ASP A 743 -9.35 -33.02 -10.40
N ASP A 744 -10.34 -33.05 -11.29
CA ASP A 744 -10.71 -31.91 -12.13
C ASP A 744 -11.09 -30.69 -11.26
N PRO A 745 -10.31 -29.58 -11.31
CA PRO A 745 -10.55 -28.40 -10.49
C PRO A 745 -11.89 -27.71 -10.79
N THR A 746 -12.56 -28.03 -11.91
CA THR A 746 -13.86 -27.46 -12.26
C THR A 746 -15.03 -28.18 -11.61
N ARG A 747 -14.80 -29.36 -11.02
CA ARG A 747 -15.86 -30.23 -10.46
C ARG A 747 -16.43 -29.71 -9.15
N HIS A 748 -15.55 -29.31 -8.22
CA HIS A 748 -15.94 -28.92 -6.87
C HIS A 748 -14.93 -27.94 -6.24
N ALA A 749 -15.38 -27.09 -5.33
CA ALA A 749 -14.55 -26.07 -4.66
C ALA A 749 -13.34 -26.66 -3.93
N ARG A 750 -13.50 -27.85 -3.35
CA ARG A 750 -12.40 -28.64 -2.76
C ARG A 750 -11.25 -28.85 -3.75
N ASP A 751 -11.58 -29.30 -4.96
CA ASP A 751 -10.59 -29.69 -5.97
C ASP A 751 -9.94 -28.44 -6.57
N ALA A 752 -10.71 -27.36 -6.76
CA ALA A 752 -10.20 -26.03 -7.09
C ALA A 752 -9.19 -25.50 -6.06
N LEU A 753 -9.51 -25.60 -4.76
CA LEU A 753 -8.62 -25.19 -3.68
C LEU A 753 -7.32 -26.02 -3.67
N ARG A 754 -7.41 -27.34 -3.86
CA ARG A 754 -6.21 -28.20 -3.94
C ARG A 754 -5.30 -27.82 -5.10
N ALA A 755 -5.88 -27.55 -6.27
CA ALA A 755 -5.14 -27.10 -7.44
C ALA A 755 -4.51 -25.71 -7.21
N ALA A 756 -5.23 -24.77 -6.60
CA ALA A 756 -4.70 -23.45 -6.26
C ALA A 756 -3.55 -23.54 -5.24
N GLY A 757 -3.70 -24.38 -4.21
CA GLY A 757 -2.66 -24.64 -3.21
C GLY A 757 -1.41 -25.27 -3.82
N LEU A 758 -1.56 -26.23 -4.73
CA LEU A 758 -0.41 -26.80 -5.45
C LEU A 758 0.28 -25.76 -6.34
N GLY A 759 -0.49 -24.90 -7.02
CA GLY A 759 0.04 -23.76 -7.78
C GLY A 759 0.87 -22.83 -6.91
N TYR A 760 0.39 -22.52 -5.70
CA TYR A 760 1.13 -21.75 -4.71
C TYR A 760 2.47 -22.42 -4.34
N VAL A 761 2.48 -23.74 -4.08
CA VAL A 761 3.71 -24.49 -3.78
C VAL A 761 4.69 -24.44 -4.97
N VAL A 762 4.22 -24.72 -6.18
CA VAL A 762 5.06 -24.70 -7.40
C VAL A 762 5.72 -23.35 -7.59
N LEU A 763 4.98 -22.25 -7.41
CA LEU A 763 5.52 -20.90 -7.48
C LEU A 763 6.64 -20.67 -6.46
N HIS A 764 6.42 -21.06 -5.20
CA HIS A 764 7.40 -20.86 -4.12
C HIS A 764 8.67 -21.70 -4.32
N VAL A 765 8.53 -22.95 -4.76
CA VAL A 765 9.66 -23.82 -5.13
C VAL A 765 10.42 -23.24 -6.33
N GLY A 766 9.72 -22.70 -7.33
CA GLY A 766 10.33 -22.01 -8.47
C GLY A 766 11.18 -20.81 -8.05
N ILE A 767 10.67 -19.96 -7.16
CA ILE A 767 11.43 -18.82 -6.61
C ILE A 767 12.61 -19.31 -5.77
N ALA A 768 12.43 -20.35 -4.95
CA ALA A 768 13.51 -20.95 -4.17
C ALA A 768 14.63 -21.49 -5.08
N LEU A 769 14.27 -22.12 -6.21
CA LEU A 769 15.20 -22.59 -7.23
C LEU A 769 15.96 -21.43 -7.89
N MET A 770 15.27 -20.34 -8.22
CA MET A 770 15.91 -19.14 -8.76
C MET A 770 16.91 -18.52 -7.76
N LEU A 771 16.57 -18.48 -6.46
CA LEU A 771 17.45 -17.97 -5.41
C LEU A 771 18.66 -18.89 -5.16
N ALA A 772 18.46 -20.21 -5.18
CA ALA A 772 19.56 -21.19 -5.10
C ALA A 772 20.53 -21.05 -6.29
N LEU A 773 19.98 -20.89 -7.49
CA LEU A 773 20.76 -20.66 -8.72
C LEU A 773 21.54 -19.34 -8.62
N LEU A 774 20.90 -18.29 -8.10
CA LEU A 774 21.54 -17.00 -7.88
C LEU A 774 22.73 -17.12 -6.92
N CYS A 775 22.56 -17.81 -5.80
CA CYS A 775 23.63 -18.06 -4.85
C CYS A 775 24.78 -18.87 -5.47
N LEU A 776 24.48 -19.87 -6.31
CA LEU A 776 25.51 -20.62 -7.05
C LEU A 776 26.31 -19.71 -7.98
N VAL A 777 25.64 -18.85 -8.76
CA VAL A 777 26.28 -17.89 -9.66
C VAL A 777 27.12 -16.87 -8.89
N GLN A 778 26.58 -16.30 -7.81
CA GLN A 778 27.29 -15.32 -6.99
C GLN A 778 28.50 -15.90 -6.25
N ARG A 779 28.45 -17.19 -5.89
CA ARG A 779 29.61 -17.90 -5.35
C ARG A 779 30.69 -18.10 -6.41
N ARG A 780 30.31 -18.47 -7.64
CA ARG A 780 31.25 -18.65 -8.76
C ARG A 780 31.92 -17.35 -9.19
N ASP A 781 31.21 -16.23 -9.16
CA ASP A 781 31.75 -14.93 -9.57
C ASP A 781 32.36 -14.08 -8.42
N GLY A 782 32.49 -14.67 -7.23
CA GLY A 782 33.20 -14.08 -6.08
C GLY A 782 32.40 -13.08 -5.24
N ARG A 783 31.12 -12.86 -5.55
CA ARG A 783 30.20 -12.03 -4.75
C ARG A 783 29.78 -12.68 -3.44
N ILE A 784 29.82 -14.01 -3.36
CA ILE A 784 29.72 -14.78 -2.11
C ILE A 784 31.10 -15.37 -1.80
N ALA A 785 31.72 -14.91 -0.72
CA ALA A 785 33.06 -15.29 -0.27
C ALA A 785 33.22 -14.97 1.22
N PRO A 786 34.30 -15.39 1.91
CA PRO A 786 34.57 -14.92 3.27
C PRO A 786 34.51 -13.38 3.34
N GLY A 787 33.69 -12.84 4.25
CA GLY A 787 33.42 -11.40 4.36
C GLY A 787 32.40 -10.83 3.36
N ARG A 788 31.79 -11.65 2.49
CA ARG A 788 30.75 -11.25 1.52
C ARG A 788 29.63 -12.30 1.46
N VAL A 789 28.45 -11.97 2.00
CA VAL A 789 27.32 -12.92 2.12
C VAL A 789 26.29 -12.78 1.01
N SER A 790 26.12 -11.58 0.46
CA SER A 790 25.22 -11.26 -0.67
C SER A 790 23.83 -11.91 -0.57
N ALA A 791 23.39 -12.70 -1.56
CA ALA A 791 22.04 -13.27 -1.61
C ALA A 791 21.80 -14.46 -0.66
N TRP A 792 22.84 -15.00 -0.02
CA TRP A 792 22.73 -16.23 0.77
C TRP A 792 21.73 -16.13 1.94
N PRO A 793 21.71 -15.07 2.77
CA PRO A 793 20.73 -14.95 3.86
C PRO A 793 19.28 -14.89 3.36
N VAL A 794 19.07 -14.31 2.16
CA VAL A 794 17.75 -14.19 1.54
C VAL A 794 17.26 -15.56 1.08
N TRP A 795 18.10 -16.32 0.38
CA TRP A 795 17.77 -17.68 -0.05
C TRP A 795 17.38 -18.59 1.10
N ARG A 796 18.17 -18.58 2.20
CA ARG A 796 17.91 -19.43 3.38
C ARG A 796 16.50 -19.21 3.95
N ILE A 797 16.12 -17.96 4.18
CA ILE A 797 14.82 -17.63 4.80
C ILE A 797 13.66 -18.01 3.86
N TRP A 798 13.79 -17.74 2.57
CA TRP A 798 12.76 -18.13 1.58
C TRP A 798 12.60 -19.65 1.49
N GLN A 799 13.71 -20.40 1.55
CA GLN A 799 13.69 -21.86 1.53
C GLN A 799 12.97 -22.43 2.76
N ASP A 800 13.26 -21.91 3.95
CA ASP A 800 12.60 -22.33 5.19
C ASP A 800 11.09 -22.02 5.16
N TYR A 801 10.71 -20.85 4.64
CA TYR A 801 9.31 -20.47 4.45
C TYR A 801 8.58 -21.40 3.45
N THR A 802 9.22 -21.74 2.33
CA THR A 802 8.67 -22.64 1.31
C THR A 802 8.41 -24.03 1.90
N LEU A 803 9.35 -24.56 2.69
CA LEU A 803 9.17 -25.83 3.40
C LEU A 803 7.99 -25.76 4.39
N ALA A 804 7.95 -24.73 5.24
CA ALA A 804 6.93 -24.60 6.28
C ALA A 804 5.51 -24.51 5.68
N THR A 805 5.31 -23.64 4.70
CA THR A 805 4.00 -23.48 4.04
C THR A 805 3.58 -24.73 3.27
N THR A 806 4.51 -25.41 2.58
CA THR A 806 4.22 -26.68 1.90
C THR A 806 3.84 -27.79 2.89
N ALA A 807 4.52 -27.85 4.05
CA ALA A 807 4.20 -28.83 5.11
C ALA A 807 2.80 -28.60 5.69
N VAL A 808 2.46 -27.34 6.00
CA VAL A 808 1.11 -26.98 6.49
C VAL A 808 0.05 -27.34 5.45
N LEU A 809 0.26 -26.99 4.17
CA LEU A 809 -0.70 -27.29 3.12
C LEU A 809 -0.88 -28.80 2.89
N THR A 810 0.23 -29.55 2.88
CA THR A 810 0.18 -31.02 2.73
C THR A 810 -0.59 -31.66 3.89
N GLY A 811 -0.34 -31.20 5.12
CA GLY A 811 -1.07 -31.65 6.31
C GLY A 811 -2.56 -31.29 6.25
N LEU A 812 -2.90 -30.09 5.77
CA LEU A 812 -4.29 -29.65 5.61
C LEU A 812 -5.03 -30.50 4.58
N VAL A 813 -4.44 -30.75 3.41
CA VAL A 813 -5.05 -31.60 2.37
C VAL A 813 -5.26 -33.02 2.90
N ALA A 814 -4.29 -33.57 3.64
CA ALA A 814 -4.44 -34.87 4.28
C ALA A 814 -5.55 -34.89 5.35
N ALA A 815 -5.67 -33.83 6.16
CA ALA A 815 -6.74 -33.72 7.14
C ALA A 815 -8.12 -33.58 6.48
N GLN A 816 -8.21 -32.87 5.36
CA GLN A 816 -9.44 -32.72 4.59
C GLN A 816 -9.94 -34.06 4.05
N GLU A 817 -9.06 -34.98 3.64
CA GLU A 817 -9.41 -36.35 3.23
C GLU A 817 -9.90 -37.24 4.37
N VAL A 818 -9.51 -36.95 5.62
CA VAL A 818 -9.97 -37.72 6.80
C VAL A 818 -11.34 -37.23 7.27
N LEU A 819 -11.67 -35.97 7.01
CA LEU A 819 -12.91 -35.32 7.43
C LEU A 819 -14.03 -35.41 6.40
N SER A 820 -13.70 -35.57 5.11
CA SER A 820 -14.64 -35.87 4.02
C SER A 820 -14.93 -37.37 3.95
#